data_AF-A0A6J5WV74-F1
#
_entry.id   AF-A0A6J5WV74-F1
#
_cell.length_a   1.000
_cell.length_b   1.000
_cell.length_c   1.000
_cell.angle_alpha   90.00
_cell.angle_beta   90.00
_cell.angle_gamma   90.00
#
_symmetry.space_group_name_H-M   'P 1'
#
loop_
_entity.id
_entity.type
_entity.pdbx_description
1 polymer ?
#
loop_
_entity_poly.entity_id
_entity_poly.type
_entity_poly.pdbx_seq_one_letter_code
_entity_poly.pdbx_strand_id
1 'polypeptide(L)'
;MAVTTTAFFLLLILTAAIATTSSAPILGLDTFLTHQSRLDRQATNDSFLSLSSTLRNSLSHSTPLSHTPHSLISSLLSLSLPLSLHVRLVGSSFPSSSASLLSFFLSASQSSNHFHVIAPYEIHSHRLAVQHSLHLDVSHSPSLASQLSKTLNSELEKTPSSLRSPLLSIPYDPIDQIIKQDFEKEKPVPGVYLYFLNLGPQSKPYAYNYGSGDSSAAFTKCLGSIWTGKDRYIWIDLGAGPVDYGPALSGDGVLPRGEFHPLAALHGRPKAQKALLADLASLVWSAYQVLLVPSLRIPVQFENSLIVQFIHVYGSEGSKDSSGLDWKSIERTFMDEAHDNGLLLGDQSLRFKTYRVSYSECPICSFAISRSINSYTSRFLFDNYTLIASEYLDSKRLHQILSDSAEEFRRVAGFPEEDFGRVLPVYVFDLDYSMLLLLDRYHQSVAFKDMVIAVRTKNTQTVSDYSCNGRHVFTQTRELERPLVGSILQSMWGVSPTHMLWSPRHNTTLVDYTWSVGQTPFGPFSEVSSLSFVQKDAARRNVLLTSLNYSITSAVDVLESIAAHGGERKLLKSSRHVEFVQRWNLFKYKLDKAVSALSHLDFEMALYYLRSSDHDLYAIHSLVYHASQEVEASLICFKDPPVPWTGIWLIALAFLFVFYLSKQQKLFRNKSKQF
;
A
#
# COMPACT_ATOMS: atom_id res chain seq x y z
N MET A 1 -13.38 36.86 40.46
CA MET A 1 -14.45 36.56 39.45
C MET A 1 -13.98 36.65 37.99
N ALA A 2 -12.88 37.34 37.64
CA ALA A 2 -12.39 37.43 36.25
C ALA A 2 -11.49 36.26 35.79
N VAL A 3 -10.95 35.46 36.73
CA VAL A 3 -10.07 34.31 36.42
C VAL A 3 -10.87 33.04 36.13
N THR A 4 -12.07 32.92 36.69
CA THR A 4 -12.95 31.76 36.46
C THR A 4 -13.66 31.83 35.10
N THR A 5 -13.94 33.04 34.60
CA THR A 5 -14.57 33.24 33.28
C THR A 5 -13.59 33.03 32.12
N THR A 6 -12.32 33.37 32.30
CA THR A 6 -11.26 33.14 31.30
C THR A 6 -10.88 31.67 31.17
N ALA A 7 -10.83 30.93 32.28
CA ALA A 7 -10.63 29.47 32.26
C ALA A 7 -11.81 28.73 31.59
N PHE A 8 -13.05 29.18 31.80
CA PHE A 8 -14.23 28.59 31.18
C PHE A 8 -14.27 28.86 29.66
N PHE A 9 -13.85 30.05 29.22
CA PHE A 9 -13.73 30.39 27.80
C PHE A 9 -12.62 29.61 27.10
N LEU A 10 -11.47 29.41 27.75
CA LEU A 10 -10.38 28.57 27.23
C LEU A 10 -10.77 27.10 27.16
N LEU A 11 -11.54 26.60 28.12
CA LEU A 11 -12.08 25.24 28.11
C LEU A 11 -13.13 25.05 26.99
N LEU A 12 -13.97 26.06 26.72
CA LEU A 12 -14.92 26.05 25.60
C LEU A 12 -14.23 26.11 24.23
N ILE A 13 -13.11 26.85 24.12
CA ILE A 13 -12.31 26.91 22.90
C ILE A 13 -11.55 25.59 22.69
N LEU A 14 -11.05 24.95 23.75
CA LEU A 14 -10.43 23.63 23.66
C LEU A 14 -11.44 22.52 23.32
N THR A 15 -12.69 22.58 23.81
CA THR A 15 -13.72 21.60 23.43
C THR A 15 -14.27 21.84 22.03
N ALA A 16 -14.30 23.08 21.55
CA ALA A 16 -14.63 23.40 20.16
C ALA A 16 -13.53 22.98 19.16
N ALA A 17 -12.25 22.97 19.57
CA ALA A 17 -11.13 22.54 18.73
C ALA A 17 -10.99 21.01 18.57
N ILE A 18 -11.74 20.21 19.35
CA ILE A 18 -11.74 18.75 19.28
C ILE A 18 -13.04 18.20 18.65
N ALA A 19 -13.98 19.07 18.27
CA ALA A 19 -15.11 18.65 17.45
C ALA A 19 -14.61 18.40 16.01
N THR A 20 -14.26 17.14 15.71
CA THR A 20 -14.30 16.64 14.34
C THR A 20 -15.61 17.10 13.73
N THR A 21 -15.56 17.89 12.65
CA THR A 21 -16.73 18.43 11.96
C THR A 21 -17.48 17.28 11.27
N SER A 22 -18.20 16.46 12.05
CA SER A 22 -19.22 15.58 11.50
C SER A 22 -20.44 16.45 11.24
N SER A 23 -20.79 16.64 9.96
CA SER A 23 -22.11 17.15 9.59
C SER A 23 -23.18 16.37 10.35
N ALA A 24 -24.21 17.05 10.86
CA ALA A 24 -25.32 16.38 11.53
C ALA A 24 -25.86 15.23 10.65
N PRO A 25 -26.12 14.04 11.22
CA PRO A 25 -26.52 12.88 10.43
C PRO A 25 -27.83 13.18 9.68
N ILE A 26 -27.82 12.99 8.37
CA ILE A 26 -29.03 13.09 7.55
C ILE A 26 -29.87 11.84 7.80
N LEU A 27 -30.93 12.00 8.60
CA LEU A 27 -31.81 10.91 8.99
C LEU A 27 -32.37 10.20 7.75
N GLY A 28 -32.19 8.88 7.69
CA GLY A 28 -32.67 8.02 6.60
C GLY A 28 -31.73 7.84 5.41
N LEU A 29 -30.69 8.67 5.26
CA LEU A 29 -29.72 8.53 4.15
C LEU A 29 -28.92 7.22 4.26
N ASP A 30 -28.45 6.89 5.47
CA ASP A 30 -27.73 5.64 5.76
C ASP A 30 -28.56 4.41 5.40
N THR A 31 -29.82 4.39 5.83
CA THR A 31 -30.76 3.30 5.57
C THR A 31 -31.01 3.13 4.08
N PHE A 32 -31.19 4.25 3.36
CA PHE A 32 -31.38 4.25 1.91
C PHE A 32 -30.17 3.67 1.18
N LEU A 33 -28.95 4.16 1.46
CA LEU A 33 -27.75 3.70 0.76
C LEU A 33 -27.40 2.25 1.10
N THR A 34 -27.62 1.82 2.35
CA THR A 34 -27.44 0.42 2.75
C THR A 34 -28.47 -0.51 2.10
N HIS A 35 -29.70 -0.03 1.88
CA HIS A 35 -30.69 -0.79 1.11
C HIS A 35 -30.28 -0.89 -0.36
N GLN A 36 -29.80 0.22 -0.93
CA GLN A 36 -29.38 0.26 -2.32
C GLN A 36 -28.15 -0.63 -2.58
N SER A 37 -27.20 -0.72 -1.64
CA SER A 37 -26.06 -1.64 -1.75
C SER A 37 -26.47 -3.12 -1.80
N ARG A 38 -27.63 -3.47 -1.25
CA ARG A 38 -28.17 -4.83 -1.34
C ARG A 38 -28.83 -5.11 -2.69
N LEU A 39 -29.45 -4.09 -3.29
CA LEU A 39 -30.11 -4.20 -4.60
C LEU A 39 -29.12 -4.11 -5.77
N ASP A 40 -28.11 -3.26 -5.64
CA ASP A 40 -27.13 -2.94 -6.67
C ASP A 40 -25.74 -2.87 -6.05
N ARG A 41 -25.16 -4.05 -5.78
CA ARG A 41 -23.85 -4.19 -5.11
C ARG A 41 -22.73 -3.48 -5.86
N GLN A 42 -22.82 -3.43 -7.19
CA GLN A 42 -21.83 -2.80 -8.05
C GLN A 42 -22.08 -1.30 -8.24
N ALA A 43 -23.11 -0.73 -7.61
CA ALA A 43 -23.54 0.64 -7.79
C ALA A 43 -23.58 1.04 -9.27
N THR A 44 -24.19 0.19 -10.11
CA THR A 44 -24.31 0.44 -11.55
C THR A 44 -25.25 1.61 -11.83
N ASN A 45 -26.25 1.80 -10.98
CA ASN A 45 -27.23 2.87 -11.06
C ASN A 45 -26.86 4.05 -10.18
N ASP A 46 -27.12 5.26 -10.68
CA ASP A 46 -26.97 6.49 -9.92
C ASP A 46 -28.02 6.58 -8.79
N SER A 47 -27.56 6.36 -7.56
CA SER A 47 -28.40 6.38 -6.36
C SER A 47 -29.01 7.75 -6.07
N PHE A 48 -28.48 8.84 -6.64
CA PHE A 48 -29.04 10.19 -6.44
C PHE A 48 -30.42 10.33 -7.08
N LEU A 49 -30.64 9.69 -8.22
CA LEU A 49 -31.88 9.79 -8.98
C LEU A 49 -33.08 9.18 -8.23
N SER A 50 -32.82 8.19 -7.37
CA SER A 50 -33.82 7.54 -6.53
C SER A 50 -34.00 8.18 -5.15
N LEU A 51 -33.31 9.29 -4.84
CA LEU A 51 -33.50 10.01 -3.58
C LEU A 51 -34.85 10.70 -3.51
N SER A 52 -35.49 10.63 -2.34
CA SER A 52 -36.69 11.40 -2.05
C SER A 52 -36.40 12.91 -2.08
N SER A 53 -37.42 13.73 -2.35
CA SER A 53 -37.30 15.19 -2.32
C SER A 53 -36.85 15.69 -0.94
N THR A 54 -37.33 15.04 0.14
CA THR A 54 -36.91 15.36 1.51
C THR A 54 -35.42 15.17 1.72
N LEU A 55 -34.85 14.04 1.28
CA LEU A 55 -33.42 13.76 1.42
C LEU A 55 -32.57 14.71 0.56
N ARG A 56 -33.01 15.03 -0.66
CA ARG A 56 -32.35 16.03 -1.52
C ARG A 56 -32.35 17.42 -0.88
N ASN A 57 -33.45 17.83 -0.26
CA ASN A 57 -33.52 19.10 0.46
C ASN A 57 -32.61 19.10 1.69
N SER A 58 -32.53 17.98 2.42
CA SER A 58 -31.57 17.84 3.53
C SER A 58 -30.12 17.97 3.05
N LEU A 59 -29.76 17.38 1.91
CA LEU A 59 -28.44 17.51 1.30
C LEU A 59 -28.11 18.94 0.88
N SER A 60 -29.09 19.77 0.50
CA SER A 60 -28.84 21.19 0.22
C SER A 60 -28.62 22.05 1.48
N HIS A 61 -29.03 21.55 2.65
CA HIS A 61 -28.93 22.28 3.92
C HIS A 61 -27.90 21.69 4.90
N SER A 62 -27.37 20.50 4.61
CA SER A 62 -26.35 19.85 5.42
C SER A 62 -25.01 20.58 5.27
N THR A 63 -24.70 21.35 6.32
CA THR A 63 -23.42 22.00 6.69
C THR A 63 -22.98 23.33 6.05
N PRO A 64 -22.45 24.27 6.89
CA PRO A 64 -21.90 25.57 6.51
C PRO A 64 -20.37 25.54 6.38
N LEU A 65 -19.82 24.62 5.58
CA LEU A 65 -18.45 24.83 5.09
C LEU A 65 -18.54 26.05 4.18
N SER A 66 -17.73 27.10 4.40
CA SER A 66 -17.62 28.15 3.40
C SER A 66 -17.29 27.43 2.09
N HIS A 67 -18.17 27.48 1.08
CA HIS A 67 -18.00 26.78 -0.20
C HIS A 67 -16.86 27.37 -1.05
N THR A 68 -15.82 27.88 -0.39
CA THR A 68 -14.55 28.20 -1.01
C THR A 68 -13.91 26.87 -1.43
N PRO A 69 -13.47 26.75 -2.69
CA PRO A 69 -12.80 25.53 -3.17
C PRO A 69 -11.67 25.06 -2.26
N HIS A 70 -10.92 25.98 -1.64
CA HIS A 70 -9.85 25.65 -0.69
C HIS A 70 -10.32 24.87 0.55
N SER A 71 -11.48 25.20 1.13
CA SER A 71 -11.97 24.48 2.32
C SER A 71 -12.39 23.05 1.96
N LEU A 72 -13.00 22.88 0.79
CA LEU A 72 -13.45 21.61 0.25
C LEU A 72 -12.26 20.71 -0.09
N ILE A 73 -11.22 21.26 -0.74
CA ILE A 73 -9.94 20.57 -0.98
C ILE A 73 -9.32 20.13 0.35
N SER A 74 -9.23 21.02 1.34
CA SER A 74 -8.69 20.68 2.65
C SER A 74 -9.46 19.55 3.34
N SER A 75 -10.79 19.49 3.17
CA SER A 75 -11.64 18.44 3.72
C SER A 75 -11.48 17.08 3.03
N LEU A 76 -11.17 17.08 1.73
CA LEU A 76 -10.84 15.85 1.00
C LEU A 76 -9.47 15.32 1.39
N LEU A 77 -8.47 16.20 1.49
CA LEU A 77 -7.10 15.84 1.84
C LEU A 77 -6.91 15.48 3.32
N SER A 78 -7.90 15.77 4.19
CA SER A 78 -7.89 15.38 5.60
C SER A 78 -8.50 13.99 5.87
N LEU A 79 -8.92 13.26 4.83
CA LEU A 79 -9.43 11.89 4.97
C LEU A 79 -8.35 10.95 5.53
N SER A 80 -8.66 10.33 6.67
CA SER A 80 -7.78 9.37 7.35
C SER A 80 -8.51 8.08 7.65
N LEU A 81 -7.86 6.95 7.38
CA LEU A 81 -8.34 5.60 7.61
C LEU A 81 -7.86 5.09 8.98
N PRO A 82 -8.71 5.04 10.02
CA PRO A 82 -8.35 4.42 11.28
C PRO A 82 -8.30 2.89 11.11
N LEU A 83 -7.25 2.26 11.60
CA LEU A 83 -7.07 0.81 11.51
C LEU A 83 -6.77 0.22 12.88
N SER A 84 -7.57 -0.75 13.28
CA SER A 84 -7.49 -1.40 14.60
C SER A 84 -6.47 -2.54 14.61
N LEU A 85 -5.52 -2.47 15.54
CA LEU A 85 -4.56 -3.52 15.85
C LEU A 85 -4.71 -3.95 17.31
N HIS A 86 -5.09 -5.19 17.53
CA HIS A 86 -5.26 -5.80 18.85
C HIS A 86 -4.00 -6.57 19.24
N VAL A 87 -3.21 -6.02 20.15
CA VAL A 87 -2.01 -6.65 20.68
C VAL A 87 -2.36 -7.50 21.91
N ARG A 88 -2.08 -8.80 21.81
CA ARG A 88 -2.29 -9.79 22.88
C ARG A 88 -0.95 -10.17 23.49
N LEU A 89 -0.72 -9.78 24.73
CA LEU A 89 0.49 -10.08 25.48
C LEU A 89 0.31 -11.40 26.24
N VAL A 90 0.94 -12.47 25.76
CA VAL A 90 0.76 -13.84 26.25
C VAL A 90 1.96 -14.23 27.11
N GLY A 91 1.75 -14.29 28.42
CA GLY A 91 2.79 -14.65 29.38
C GLY A 91 2.76 -13.75 30.62
N SER A 92 3.28 -14.25 31.75
CA SER A 92 3.28 -13.53 33.03
C SER A 92 4.41 -12.50 33.18
N SER A 93 5.31 -12.43 32.19
CA SER A 93 6.51 -11.59 32.22
C SER A 93 6.28 -10.14 31.77
N PHE A 94 5.16 -9.86 31.12
CA PHE A 94 4.81 -8.52 30.65
C PHE A 94 4.31 -7.63 31.80
N PRO A 95 4.84 -6.41 31.97
CA PRO A 95 4.39 -5.48 33.00
C PRO A 95 2.91 -5.07 32.84
N SER A 96 2.23 -4.74 33.93
CA SER A 96 0.86 -4.18 33.86
C SER A 96 0.81 -2.81 33.17
N SER A 97 1.93 -2.09 33.12
CA SER A 97 2.08 -0.82 32.38
C SER A 97 2.30 -0.99 30.88
N SER A 98 2.24 -2.21 30.33
CA SER A 98 2.53 -2.47 28.93
C SER A 98 1.61 -1.69 27.98
N ALA A 99 0.30 -1.67 28.25
CA ALA A 99 -0.66 -0.97 27.41
C ALA A 99 -0.35 0.53 27.29
N SER A 100 -0.17 1.23 28.41
CA SER A 100 0.09 2.67 28.41
C SER A 100 1.45 3.03 27.82
N LEU A 101 2.50 2.23 28.09
CA LEU A 101 3.83 2.46 27.55
C LEU A 101 3.91 2.18 26.05
N LEU A 102 3.27 1.12 25.55
CA LEU A 102 3.20 0.84 24.11
C LEU A 102 2.50 1.96 23.37
N SER A 103 1.32 2.39 23.85
CA SER A 103 0.60 3.52 23.25
C SER A 103 1.43 4.81 23.29
N PHE A 104 2.13 5.08 24.39
CA PHE A 104 3.02 6.23 24.49
C PHE A 104 4.14 6.17 23.45
N PHE A 105 4.90 5.06 23.37
CA PHE A 105 6.00 4.93 22.41
C PHE A 105 5.54 4.99 20.96
N LEU A 106 4.41 4.37 20.62
CA LEU A 106 3.86 4.40 19.27
C LEU A 106 3.34 5.81 18.90
N SER A 107 2.66 6.50 19.81
CA SER A 107 2.20 7.88 19.58
C SER A 107 3.36 8.88 19.43
N ALA A 108 4.51 8.61 20.06
CA ALA A 108 5.71 9.42 19.94
C ALA A 108 6.45 9.18 18.60
N SER A 109 6.13 8.12 17.86
CA SER A 109 6.72 7.86 16.55
C SER A 109 6.18 8.86 15.52
N GLN A 110 7.00 9.85 15.14
CA GLN A 110 6.67 10.87 14.13
C GLN A 110 6.76 10.27 12.71
N SER A 111 5.82 9.40 12.35
CA SER A 111 5.78 8.77 11.04
C SER A 111 4.93 9.55 10.04
N SER A 112 5.16 9.29 8.75
CA SER A 112 4.23 9.74 7.72
C SER A 112 2.95 8.93 7.86
N ASN A 113 1.82 9.62 7.87
CA ASN A 113 0.51 9.01 7.97
C ASN A 113 -0.11 8.73 6.59
N HIS A 114 0.66 8.77 5.50
CA HIS A 114 0.13 8.55 4.15
C HIS A 114 0.39 7.12 3.69
N PHE A 115 -0.54 6.55 2.92
CA PHE A 115 -0.24 5.34 2.16
C PHE A 115 0.83 5.64 1.09
N HIS A 116 1.75 4.70 0.91
CA HIS A 116 2.89 4.87 0.02
C HIS A 116 2.86 3.93 -1.18
N VAL A 117 3.54 4.33 -2.26
CA VAL A 117 3.70 3.53 -3.48
C VAL A 117 5.19 3.30 -3.76
N ILE A 118 5.61 2.04 -3.82
CA ILE A 118 6.95 1.60 -4.23
C ILE A 118 6.95 1.44 -5.74
N ALA A 119 6.99 2.56 -6.47
CA ALA A 119 7.06 2.53 -7.91
C ALA A 119 8.52 2.45 -8.39
N PRO A 120 8.84 1.52 -9.31
CA PRO A 120 10.18 1.41 -9.88
C PRO A 120 10.44 2.40 -11.03
N TYR A 121 9.48 3.28 -11.34
CA TYR A 121 9.49 4.27 -12.41
C TYR A 121 9.26 5.67 -11.86
N GLU A 122 9.64 6.70 -12.61
CA GLU A 122 9.44 8.10 -12.21
C GLU A 122 7.96 8.39 -11.96
N ILE A 123 7.58 8.56 -10.69
CA ILE A 123 6.27 9.08 -10.31
C ILE A 123 6.46 10.45 -9.69
N HIS A 124 5.54 11.36 -10.00
CA HIS A 124 5.43 12.69 -9.38
C HIS A 124 5.31 12.64 -7.84
N SER A 125 4.85 11.51 -7.25
CA SER A 125 4.71 11.34 -5.80
C SER A 125 4.63 9.87 -5.38
N HIS A 126 5.36 9.50 -4.32
CA HIS A 126 5.30 8.18 -3.67
C HIS A 126 4.23 8.09 -2.56
N ARG A 127 3.25 9.00 -2.56
CA ARG A 127 2.19 9.07 -1.54
C ARG A 127 0.82 9.13 -2.20
N LEU A 128 -0.17 8.49 -1.57
CA LEU A 128 -1.58 8.67 -1.87
C LEU A 128 -2.14 9.82 -1.02
N ALA A 129 -3.22 10.45 -1.49
CA ALA A 129 -3.89 11.55 -0.79
C ALA A 129 -4.45 11.11 0.57
N VAL A 130 -4.92 9.87 0.65
CA VAL A 130 -5.54 9.28 1.85
C VAL A 130 -4.50 9.00 2.92
N GLN A 131 -4.84 9.35 4.16
CA GLN A 131 -4.02 9.07 5.33
C GLN A 131 -4.49 7.79 6.05
N HIS A 132 -3.68 7.27 6.94
CA HIS A 132 -4.01 6.19 7.86
C HIS A 132 -3.66 6.58 9.29
N SER A 133 -4.31 5.94 10.26
CA SER A 133 -3.99 6.06 11.69
C SER A 133 -4.09 4.72 12.38
N LEU A 134 -3.24 4.49 13.38
CA LEU A 134 -3.22 3.27 14.17
C LEU A 134 -4.10 3.44 15.40
N HIS A 135 -5.14 2.60 15.51
CA HIS A 135 -5.91 2.43 16.74
C HIS A 135 -5.42 1.17 17.45
N LEU A 136 -4.66 1.35 18.52
CA LEU A 136 -4.04 0.26 19.27
C LEU A 136 -4.91 -0.15 20.45
N ASP A 137 -5.23 -1.44 20.53
CA ASP A 137 -5.83 -2.07 21.71
C ASP A 137 -4.86 -3.11 22.27
N VAL A 138 -4.52 -3.02 23.56
CA VAL A 138 -3.53 -3.91 24.18
C VAL A 138 -4.18 -4.63 25.35
N SER A 139 -4.14 -5.96 25.33
CA SER A 139 -4.62 -6.78 26.44
C SER A 139 -3.64 -7.90 26.80
N HIS A 140 -3.76 -8.39 28.04
CA HIS A 140 -2.95 -9.50 28.55
C HIS A 140 -3.78 -10.79 28.53
N SER A 141 -3.19 -11.86 28.02
CA SER A 141 -3.84 -13.18 27.93
C SER A 141 -3.02 -14.26 28.66
N PRO A 142 -2.88 -14.20 30.00
CA PRO A 142 -2.05 -15.14 30.76
C PRO A 142 -2.61 -16.57 30.78
N SER A 143 -3.92 -16.75 30.59
CA SER A 143 -4.57 -18.06 30.52
C SER A 143 -4.04 -18.91 29.36
N LEU A 144 -3.86 -18.28 28.19
CA LEU A 144 -3.36 -18.91 26.97
C LEU A 144 -1.92 -19.42 27.13
N ALA A 145 -1.10 -18.74 27.93
CA ALA A 145 0.31 -19.07 28.11
C ALA A 145 0.52 -20.49 28.64
N SER A 146 -0.32 -20.96 29.58
CA SER A 146 -0.18 -22.30 30.18
C SER A 146 -0.33 -23.43 29.17
N GLN A 147 -1.33 -23.32 28.27
CA GLN A 147 -1.60 -24.30 27.23
C GLN A 147 -0.51 -24.29 26.15
N LEU A 148 -0.06 -23.10 25.75
CA LEU A 148 1.03 -22.93 24.78
C LEU A 148 2.35 -23.47 25.33
N SER A 149 2.73 -23.12 26.57
CA SER A 149 3.94 -23.64 27.21
C SER A 149 3.93 -25.17 27.31
N LYS A 150 2.80 -25.78 27.68
CA LYS A 150 2.68 -27.25 27.75
C LYS A 150 2.87 -27.90 26.36
N THR A 151 2.28 -27.32 25.33
CA THR A 151 2.37 -27.83 23.95
C THR A 151 3.78 -27.69 23.42
N LEU A 152 4.40 -26.52 23.58
CA LEU A 152 5.79 -26.27 23.20
C LEU A 152 6.75 -27.24 23.89
N ASN A 153 6.63 -27.43 25.21
CA ASN A 153 7.48 -28.37 25.96
C ASN A 153 7.35 -29.80 25.42
N SER A 154 6.13 -30.23 25.08
CA SER A 154 5.89 -31.53 24.48
C SER A 154 6.60 -31.68 23.12
N GLU A 155 6.57 -30.65 22.28
CA GLU A 155 7.28 -30.68 20.99
C GLU A 155 8.81 -30.62 21.15
N LEU A 156 9.32 -29.85 22.11
CA LEU A 156 10.75 -29.79 22.44
C LEU A 156 11.28 -31.15 22.93
N GLU A 157 10.50 -31.89 23.73
CA GLU A 157 10.88 -33.22 24.22
C GLU A 157 10.87 -34.28 23.11
N LYS A 158 9.95 -34.18 22.15
CA LYS A 158 9.87 -35.08 20.99
C LYS A 158 10.97 -34.83 19.96
N THR A 159 11.44 -33.58 19.85
CA THR A 159 12.34 -33.17 18.78
C THR A 159 13.79 -33.54 19.10
N PRO A 160 14.44 -34.40 18.29
CA PRO A 160 15.83 -34.76 18.52
C PRO A 160 16.76 -33.57 18.28
N SER A 161 17.82 -33.48 19.07
CA SER A 161 18.87 -32.48 18.84
C SER A 161 19.59 -32.73 17.52
N SER A 162 19.76 -31.65 16.74
CA SER A 162 20.52 -31.69 15.49
C SER A 162 22.01 -31.47 15.76
N LEU A 163 22.88 -32.25 15.13
CA LEU A 163 24.33 -31.97 15.11
C LEU A 163 24.68 -30.75 14.23
N ARG A 164 23.73 -30.33 13.41
CA ARG A 164 23.92 -29.42 12.28
C ARG A 164 23.44 -28.00 12.58
N SER A 165 22.47 -27.85 13.47
CA SER A 165 21.92 -26.56 13.88
C SER A 165 21.93 -26.47 15.39
N PRO A 166 22.31 -25.31 15.96
CA PRO A 166 22.14 -25.07 17.39
C PRO A 166 20.66 -24.96 17.79
N LEU A 167 19.76 -24.65 16.85
CA LEU A 167 18.32 -24.52 17.08
C LEU A 167 17.59 -25.84 16.81
N LEU A 168 16.71 -26.24 17.73
CA LEU A 168 15.71 -27.28 17.46
C LEU A 168 14.67 -26.77 16.46
N SER A 169 14.33 -27.60 15.49
CA SER A 169 13.32 -27.32 14.46
C SER A 169 11.95 -27.81 14.93
N ILE A 170 11.09 -26.89 15.35
CA ILE A 170 9.77 -27.20 15.92
C ILE A 170 8.68 -26.91 14.88
N PRO A 171 7.69 -27.79 14.66
CA PRO A 171 6.58 -27.48 13.78
C PRO A 171 5.74 -26.31 14.33
N TYR A 172 5.35 -25.37 13.47
CA TYR A 172 4.53 -24.21 13.89
C TYR A 172 3.06 -24.57 14.16
N ASP A 173 2.53 -25.59 13.47
CA ASP A 173 1.11 -25.93 13.41
C ASP A 173 0.45 -26.18 14.80
N PRO A 174 1.06 -26.91 15.76
CA PRO A 174 0.45 -27.10 17.08
C PRO A 174 0.24 -25.80 17.87
N ILE A 175 1.14 -24.83 17.72
CA ILE A 175 1.03 -23.50 18.36
C ILE A 175 -0.01 -22.66 17.65
N ASP A 176 0.02 -22.67 16.31
CA ASP A 176 -0.94 -21.94 15.48
C ASP A 176 -2.38 -22.38 15.72
N GLN A 177 -2.65 -23.68 15.87
CA GLN A 177 -3.99 -24.20 16.15
C GLN A 177 -4.58 -23.64 17.45
N ILE A 178 -3.76 -23.51 18.50
CA ILE A 178 -4.21 -22.96 19.79
C ILE A 178 -4.54 -21.46 19.66
N ILE A 179 -3.69 -20.71 18.95
CA ILE A 179 -3.86 -19.27 18.75
C ILE A 179 -5.06 -18.99 17.84
N LYS A 180 -5.24 -19.80 16.80
CA LYS A 180 -6.42 -19.76 15.93
C LYS A 180 -7.72 -19.95 16.72
N GLN A 181 -7.76 -20.93 17.61
CA GLN A 181 -8.94 -21.17 18.48
C GLN A 181 -9.21 -20.01 19.44
N ASP A 182 -8.16 -19.33 19.93
CA ASP A 182 -8.31 -18.13 20.75
C ASP A 182 -8.86 -16.96 19.92
N PHE A 183 -8.27 -16.70 18.76
CA PHE A 183 -8.73 -15.68 17.81
C PHE A 183 -10.19 -15.89 17.39
N GLU A 184 -10.62 -17.14 17.14
CA GLU A 184 -11.99 -17.46 16.78
C GLU A 184 -13.00 -17.15 17.89
N LYS A 185 -12.61 -17.19 19.17
CA LYS A 185 -13.48 -16.82 20.31
C LYS A 185 -13.69 -15.32 20.43
N GLU A 186 -12.75 -14.53 19.93
CA GLU A 186 -12.76 -13.07 19.98
C GLU A 186 -13.55 -12.44 18.80
N LYS A 187 -13.90 -13.24 17.78
CA LYS A 187 -14.78 -12.79 16.68
C LYS A 187 -16.15 -12.41 17.27
N PRO A 188 -16.73 -11.24 16.91
CA PRO A 188 -16.54 -10.56 15.62
C PRO A 188 -15.73 -9.26 15.67
N VAL A 189 -14.88 -9.02 16.67
CA VAL A 189 -14.19 -7.71 16.79
C VAL A 189 -13.36 -7.42 15.53
N PRO A 190 -13.66 -6.32 14.80
CA PRO A 190 -13.01 -5.99 13.54
C PRO A 190 -11.60 -5.45 13.79
N GLY A 191 -10.60 -6.07 13.17
CA GLY A 191 -9.22 -5.66 13.26
C GLY A 191 -8.26 -6.81 12.98
N VAL A 192 -6.97 -6.56 13.19
CA VAL A 192 -5.92 -7.58 13.12
C VAL A 192 -5.39 -7.86 14.52
N TYR A 193 -5.12 -9.14 14.81
CA TYR A 193 -4.64 -9.58 16.12
C TYR A 193 -3.15 -9.93 16.05
N LEU A 194 -2.36 -9.34 16.94
CA LEU A 194 -0.93 -9.59 17.07
C LEU A 194 -0.62 -10.18 18.44
N TYR A 195 -0.27 -11.45 18.47
CA TYR A 195 0.06 -12.19 19.69
C TYR A 195 1.57 -12.16 19.93
N PHE A 196 1.98 -11.67 21.10
CA PHE A 196 3.36 -11.78 21.56
C PHE A 196 3.46 -12.86 22.62
N LEU A 197 4.19 -13.92 22.30
CA LEU A 197 4.36 -15.06 23.19
C LEU A 197 5.65 -14.88 23.99
N ASN A 198 5.53 -14.96 25.30
CA ASN A 198 6.66 -15.06 26.21
C ASN A 198 6.38 -16.16 27.23
N LEU A 199 6.68 -17.39 26.82
CA LEU A 199 6.32 -18.63 27.50
C LEU A 199 7.32 -19.05 28.59
N GLY A 200 8.29 -18.19 28.92
CA GLY A 200 9.35 -18.46 29.89
C GLY A 200 10.59 -19.12 29.27
N PRO A 201 11.66 -19.28 30.07
CA PRO A 201 12.92 -19.84 29.60
C PRO A 201 12.75 -21.32 29.22
N GLN A 202 13.36 -21.71 28.09
CA GLN A 202 13.37 -23.08 27.59
C GLN A 202 14.73 -23.74 27.80
N SER A 203 14.76 -25.06 27.94
CA SER A 203 15.99 -25.84 28.20
C SER A 203 16.94 -25.88 27.01
N LYS A 204 16.40 -25.79 25.79
CA LYS A 204 17.13 -25.78 24.52
C LYS A 204 16.62 -24.65 23.64
N PRO A 205 17.51 -23.97 22.88
CA PRO A 205 17.07 -22.98 21.92
C PRO A 205 16.38 -23.65 20.73
N TYR A 206 15.34 -23.00 20.21
CA TYR A 206 14.44 -23.57 19.21
C TYR A 206 13.95 -22.48 18.27
N ALA A 207 13.47 -22.88 17.10
CA ALA A 207 12.76 -22.02 16.16
C ALA A 207 11.77 -22.86 15.33
N TYR A 208 10.81 -22.19 14.71
CA TYR A 208 9.73 -22.82 14.00
C TYR A 208 10.09 -23.13 12.55
N ASN A 209 9.77 -24.34 12.11
CA ASN A 209 9.84 -24.77 10.72
C ASN A 209 8.45 -24.66 10.08
N TYR A 210 8.39 -24.09 8.88
CA TYR A 210 7.16 -23.81 8.12
C TYR A 210 6.89 -24.80 6.98
N GLY A 211 7.84 -25.64 6.63
CA GLY A 211 7.74 -26.59 5.50
C GLY A 211 7.82 -28.06 5.93
N SER A 212 7.60 -28.98 4.99
CA SER A 212 7.60 -30.43 5.26
C SER A 212 9.01 -31.05 5.19
N GLY A 213 9.41 -31.81 6.22
CA GLY A 213 10.72 -32.46 6.30
C GLY A 213 11.85 -31.58 6.83
N ASP A 214 13.03 -32.16 7.01
CA ASP A 214 14.18 -31.55 7.69
C ASP A 214 15.18 -30.90 6.73
N SER A 215 15.96 -29.94 7.25
CA SER A 215 17.14 -29.42 6.55
C SER A 215 18.17 -30.52 6.29
N SER A 216 18.77 -30.51 5.10
CA SER A 216 19.83 -31.44 4.71
C SER A 216 21.15 -30.70 4.43
N ALA A 217 22.17 -31.40 3.92
CA ALA A 217 23.40 -30.75 3.45
C ALA A 217 23.23 -30.10 2.07
N ALA A 218 22.25 -30.57 1.30
CA ALA A 218 21.93 -30.06 -0.03
C ALA A 218 20.79 -29.02 0.00
N PHE A 219 20.12 -28.85 1.15
CA PHE A 219 18.92 -28.02 1.27
C PHE A 219 18.83 -27.39 2.66
N THR A 220 18.76 -26.06 2.71
CA THR A 220 18.67 -25.29 3.95
C THR A 220 17.26 -24.77 4.13
N LYS A 221 16.60 -25.16 5.22
CA LYS A 221 15.33 -24.58 5.64
C LYS A 221 15.54 -23.48 6.64
N CYS A 222 14.96 -22.33 6.37
CA CYS A 222 15.01 -21.21 7.28
C CYS A 222 13.95 -21.37 8.38
N LEU A 223 14.43 -21.49 9.62
CA LEU A 223 13.58 -21.55 10.81
C LEU A 223 13.30 -20.13 11.28
N GLY A 224 12.12 -19.86 11.85
CA GLY A 224 11.75 -18.54 12.35
C GLY A 224 11.00 -18.48 13.67
N SER A 225 10.63 -17.27 14.06
CA SER A 225 9.95 -16.97 15.33
C SER A 225 8.53 -16.41 15.14
N ILE A 226 8.09 -16.25 13.89
CA ILE A 226 6.81 -15.64 13.56
C ILE A 226 5.95 -16.55 12.70
N TRP A 227 4.64 -16.40 12.77
CA TRP A 227 3.72 -17.01 11.82
C TRP A 227 2.57 -16.05 11.52
N THR A 228 2.26 -15.93 10.24
CA THR A 228 1.12 -15.16 9.76
C THR A 228 0.02 -16.14 9.40
N GLY A 229 -1.14 -16.02 10.05
CA GLY A 229 -2.26 -16.93 9.82
C GLY A 229 -2.96 -16.70 8.48
N LYS A 230 -3.85 -17.63 8.12
CA LYS A 230 -4.78 -17.46 6.99
C LYS A 230 -5.85 -16.40 7.26
N ASP A 231 -6.25 -16.27 8.52
CA ASP A 231 -7.13 -15.22 9.04
C ASP A 231 -6.29 -14.08 9.63
N ARG A 232 -6.94 -12.97 10.01
CA ARG A 232 -6.35 -11.71 10.50
C ARG A 232 -5.70 -11.79 11.89
N TYR A 233 -4.86 -12.79 12.11
CA TYR A 233 -4.02 -12.91 13.29
C TYR A 233 -2.59 -13.33 12.93
N ILE A 234 -1.66 -12.95 13.81
CA ILE A 234 -0.23 -13.26 13.72
C ILE A 234 0.26 -13.54 15.12
N TRP A 235 1.23 -14.43 15.23
CA TRP A 235 1.95 -14.60 16.48
C TRP A 235 3.46 -14.50 16.29
N ILE A 236 4.10 -13.97 17.32
CA ILE A 236 5.54 -13.78 17.43
C ILE A 236 5.98 -14.37 18.75
N ASP A 237 6.83 -15.39 18.69
CA ASP A 237 7.41 -16.00 19.87
C ASP A 237 8.73 -15.31 20.24
N LEU A 238 8.69 -14.53 21.32
CA LEU A 238 9.85 -13.78 21.81
C LEU A 238 10.92 -14.67 22.47
N GLY A 239 10.59 -15.95 22.72
CA GLY A 239 11.49 -16.95 23.25
C GLY A 239 12.16 -17.83 22.18
N ALA A 240 11.64 -17.82 20.94
CA ALA A 240 12.22 -18.55 19.82
C ALA A 240 13.45 -17.82 19.25
N GLY A 241 14.47 -18.59 18.85
CA GLY A 241 15.73 -18.10 18.30
C GLY A 241 16.93 -18.21 19.25
N PRO A 242 17.97 -17.37 19.09
CA PRO A 242 18.05 -16.28 18.13
C PRO A 242 18.14 -16.80 16.69
N VAL A 243 17.33 -16.21 15.81
CA VAL A 243 17.38 -16.43 14.36
C VAL A 243 18.20 -15.34 13.69
N ASP A 244 18.70 -15.61 12.49
CA ASP A 244 19.41 -14.67 11.64
C ASP A 244 18.99 -14.89 10.18
N TYR A 245 18.81 -13.81 9.44
CA TYR A 245 18.46 -13.81 8.02
C TYR A 245 19.16 -12.67 7.31
N GLY A 246 19.45 -12.84 6.02
CA GLY A 246 19.81 -11.72 5.16
C GLY A 246 20.87 -12.09 4.15
N PRO A 247 21.38 -11.08 3.42
CA PRO A 247 22.55 -11.25 2.56
C PRO A 247 23.74 -11.81 3.33
N ALA A 248 24.39 -12.84 2.77
CA ALA A 248 25.51 -13.55 3.40
C ALA A 248 26.83 -12.76 3.37
N LEU A 249 27.00 -11.87 2.38
CA LEU A 249 28.24 -11.10 2.18
C LEU A 249 28.02 -9.60 2.41
N SER A 250 27.08 -9.01 1.67
CA SER A 250 26.80 -7.58 1.71
C SER A 250 25.40 -7.31 1.16
N GLY A 251 24.69 -6.38 1.79
CA GLY A 251 23.37 -5.92 1.36
C GLY A 251 22.56 -5.39 2.55
N ASP A 252 21.42 -4.79 2.24
CA ASP A 252 20.53 -4.22 3.24
C ASP A 252 19.56 -5.27 3.81
N GLY A 253 18.95 -4.94 4.95
CA GLY A 253 17.88 -5.73 5.57
C GLY A 253 18.34 -6.97 6.32
N VAL A 254 19.65 -7.15 6.54
CA VAL A 254 20.19 -8.21 7.39
C VAL A 254 19.53 -8.14 8.77
N LEU A 255 19.00 -9.27 9.20
CA LEU A 255 18.59 -9.53 10.57
C LEU A 255 19.71 -10.33 11.26
N PRO A 256 20.58 -9.67 12.04
CA PRO A 256 21.71 -10.35 12.63
C PRO A 256 21.31 -11.16 13.86
N ARG A 257 22.11 -12.19 14.14
CA ARG A 257 21.88 -13.11 15.25
C ARG A 257 21.94 -12.36 16.57
N GLY A 258 20.86 -12.40 17.35
CA GLY A 258 20.84 -11.81 18.68
C GLY A 258 20.54 -10.31 18.72
N GLU A 259 20.26 -9.67 17.58
CA GLU A 259 19.80 -8.26 17.56
C GLU A 259 18.34 -8.14 17.11
N PHE A 260 17.59 -9.24 17.09
CA PHE A 260 16.14 -9.16 16.90
C PHE A 260 15.50 -8.45 18.10
N HIS A 261 14.90 -7.30 17.84
CA HIS A 261 14.10 -6.57 18.81
C HIS A 261 12.68 -7.15 18.84
N PRO A 262 12.11 -7.58 19.98
CA PRO A 262 12.70 -7.80 21.30
C PRO A 262 13.02 -9.29 21.56
N LEU A 263 14.28 -9.61 21.84
CA LEU A 263 14.60 -10.87 22.53
C LEU A 263 14.24 -10.73 24.02
N ALA A 264 13.14 -11.36 24.43
CA ALA A 264 12.76 -11.43 25.84
C ALA A 264 13.87 -12.03 26.72
N ALA A 265 14.75 -12.85 26.12
CA ALA A 265 15.90 -13.48 26.76
C ALA A 265 17.09 -12.51 27.02
N LEU A 266 17.28 -11.46 26.21
CA LEU A 266 18.39 -10.50 26.37
C LEU A 266 18.12 -9.46 27.47
N HIS A 267 16.85 -9.18 27.76
CA HIS A 267 16.45 -8.23 28.81
C HIS A 267 16.49 -8.86 30.22
N GLY A 268 17.61 -9.52 30.57
CA GLY A 268 17.88 -10.10 31.90
C GLY A 268 17.80 -9.10 33.06
N ARG A 269 17.78 -9.58 34.30
CA ARG A 269 17.60 -8.73 35.50
C ARG A 269 18.90 -8.01 35.94
N PRO A 270 18.82 -6.77 36.45
CA PRO A 270 17.62 -5.97 36.69
C PRO A 270 17.16 -5.22 35.41
N LYS A 271 15.89 -5.43 35.06
CA LYS A 271 15.29 -5.10 33.76
C LYS A 271 15.10 -3.59 33.55
N ALA A 272 15.54 -3.07 32.41
CA ALA A 272 14.89 -1.89 31.83
C ALA A 272 13.56 -2.34 31.18
N GLN A 273 12.48 -2.49 31.96
CA GLN A 273 11.14 -2.84 31.44
C GLN A 273 10.71 -1.91 30.28
N LYS A 274 11.13 -0.64 30.36
CA LYS A 274 10.93 0.35 29.30
C LYS A 274 11.65 0.01 28.00
N ALA A 275 12.84 -0.60 28.06
CA ALA A 275 13.60 -1.00 26.86
C ALA A 275 12.89 -2.14 26.13
N LEU A 276 12.46 -3.20 26.85
CA LEU A 276 11.66 -4.29 26.26
C LEU A 276 10.40 -3.76 25.55
N LEU A 277 9.68 -2.82 26.18
CA LEU A 277 8.46 -2.27 25.61
C LEU A 277 8.73 -1.28 24.47
N ALA A 278 9.88 -0.61 24.45
CA ALA A 278 10.29 0.21 23.31
C ALA A 278 10.62 -0.66 22.08
N ASP A 279 11.36 -1.75 22.28
CA ASP A 279 11.61 -2.76 21.24
C ASP A 279 10.30 -3.36 20.72
N LEU A 280 9.38 -3.69 21.64
CA LEU A 280 8.08 -4.24 21.28
C LEU A 280 7.24 -3.22 20.49
N ALA A 281 7.29 -1.94 20.87
CA ALA A 281 6.64 -0.87 20.12
C ALA A 281 7.21 -0.76 18.69
N SER A 282 8.54 -0.89 18.52
CA SER A 282 9.16 -0.92 17.19
C SER A 282 8.63 -2.08 16.34
N LEU A 283 8.53 -3.28 16.94
CA LEU A 283 8.00 -4.45 16.25
C LEU A 283 6.50 -4.34 15.92
N VAL A 284 5.70 -3.78 16.84
CA VAL A 284 4.28 -3.45 16.59
C VAL A 284 4.16 -2.45 15.44
N TRP A 285 5.02 -1.44 15.38
CA TRP A 285 5.03 -0.45 14.32
C TRP A 285 5.40 -1.07 12.96
N SER A 286 6.46 -1.90 12.92
CA SER A 286 6.86 -2.64 11.72
C SER A 286 5.74 -3.57 11.25
N ALA A 287 5.08 -4.28 12.18
CA ALA A 287 3.92 -5.12 11.92
C ALA A 287 2.77 -4.30 11.32
N TYR A 288 2.43 -3.15 11.91
CA TYR A 288 1.42 -2.26 11.37
C TYR A 288 1.73 -1.86 9.91
N GLN A 289 2.98 -1.46 9.64
CA GLN A 289 3.42 -1.03 8.31
C GLN A 289 3.40 -2.14 7.27
N VAL A 290 3.77 -3.38 7.60
CA VAL A 290 3.87 -4.48 6.63
C VAL A 290 2.55 -5.22 6.46
N LEU A 291 1.72 -5.27 7.49
CA LEU A 291 0.55 -6.16 7.52
C LEU A 291 -0.75 -5.42 7.22
N LEU A 292 -0.94 -4.23 7.81
CA LEU A 292 -2.20 -3.47 7.72
C LEU A 292 -2.09 -2.35 6.69
N VAL A 293 -0.95 -1.65 6.65
CA VAL A 293 -0.68 -0.56 5.70
C VAL A 293 0.55 -0.79 4.79
N PRO A 294 0.78 -2.00 4.22
CA PRO A 294 1.87 -2.19 3.29
C PRO A 294 1.79 -1.21 2.13
N SER A 295 2.96 -0.72 1.71
CA SER A 295 3.09 0.11 0.53
C SER A 295 2.53 -0.63 -0.70
N LEU A 296 1.95 0.12 -1.64
CA LEU A 296 1.48 -0.43 -2.91
C LEU A 296 2.68 -0.59 -3.84
N ARG A 297 2.83 -1.73 -4.50
CA ARG A 297 3.86 -1.92 -5.53
C ARG A 297 3.56 -1.08 -6.78
N ILE A 298 2.30 -1.07 -7.19
CA ILE A 298 1.79 -0.26 -8.30
C ILE A 298 0.34 0.14 -7.97
N PRO A 299 -0.16 1.29 -8.47
CA PRO A 299 -1.58 1.57 -8.46
C PRO A 299 -2.34 0.54 -9.31
N VAL A 300 -3.48 0.07 -8.82
CA VAL A 300 -4.27 -0.98 -9.47
C VAL A 300 -5.73 -0.54 -9.53
N GLN A 301 -6.27 -0.47 -10.74
CA GLN A 301 -7.68 -0.16 -10.96
C GLN A 301 -8.57 -1.39 -10.80
N PHE A 302 -9.84 -1.15 -10.47
CA PHE A 302 -10.85 -2.20 -10.41
C PHE A 302 -11.26 -2.64 -11.82
N GLU A 303 -11.22 -3.94 -12.07
CA GLU A 303 -11.62 -4.56 -13.34
C GLU A 303 -12.43 -5.83 -13.04
N ASN A 304 -13.55 -6.04 -13.73
CA ASN A 304 -14.44 -7.19 -13.46
C ASN A 304 -13.85 -8.53 -13.91
N SER A 305 -12.99 -8.52 -14.94
CA SER A 305 -12.35 -9.73 -15.45
C SER A 305 -10.83 -9.61 -15.32
N LEU A 306 -10.24 -10.57 -14.60
CA LEU A 306 -8.81 -10.70 -14.37
C LEU A 306 -8.34 -11.98 -15.05
N ILE A 307 -7.34 -11.87 -15.91
CA ILE A 307 -6.86 -13.01 -16.71
C ILE A 307 -5.35 -13.09 -16.58
N VAL A 308 -4.84 -14.22 -16.08
CA VAL A 308 -3.41 -14.52 -16.05
C VAL A 308 -3.10 -15.45 -17.23
N GLN A 309 -2.20 -15.01 -18.11
CA GLN A 309 -1.81 -15.76 -19.30
C GLN A 309 -0.38 -16.28 -19.12
N PHE A 310 -0.25 -17.57 -18.81
CA PHE A 310 1.03 -18.26 -18.78
C PHE A 310 1.53 -18.51 -20.19
N ILE A 311 2.71 -17.98 -20.51
CA ILE A 311 3.38 -18.13 -21.78
C ILE A 311 4.64 -18.94 -21.52
N HIS A 312 4.54 -20.26 -21.73
CA HIS A 312 5.63 -21.19 -21.51
C HIS A 312 6.50 -21.30 -22.75
N VAL A 313 7.68 -20.66 -22.71
CA VAL A 313 8.69 -20.78 -23.75
C VAL A 313 9.60 -21.94 -23.39
N TYR A 314 9.50 -23.06 -24.12
CA TYR A 314 10.18 -24.32 -23.79
C TYR A 314 11.28 -24.67 -24.79
N GLY A 315 12.39 -25.24 -24.30
CA GLY A 315 13.54 -25.65 -25.12
C GLY A 315 13.27 -26.86 -26.04
N SER A 316 13.21 -28.07 -25.48
CA SER A 316 13.01 -29.31 -26.24
C SER A 316 11.93 -30.19 -25.62
N GLU A 317 11.09 -30.81 -26.46
CA GLU A 317 9.98 -31.67 -26.02
C GLU A 317 10.44 -32.99 -25.35
N GLY A 318 11.72 -33.35 -25.50
CA GLY A 318 12.24 -34.70 -25.24
C GLY A 318 12.61 -35.03 -23.78
N SER A 319 12.80 -34.05 -22.90
CA SER A 319 13.04 -34.33 -21.48
C SER A 319 11.73 -34.22 -20.71
N LYS A 320 11.11 -35.36 -20.37
CA LYS A 320 10.11 -35.40 -19.30
C LYS A 320 10.76 -34.84 -18.03
N ASP A 321 10.51 -33.56 -17.75
CA ASP A 321 11.01 -32.94 -16.54
C ASP A 321 10.29 -33.59 -15.36
N SER A 322 11.02 -34.39 -14.56
CA SER A 322 10.47 -35.01 -13.35
C SER A 322 10.10 -33.97 -12.29
N SER A 323 10.65 -32.75 -12.40
CA SER A 323 10.35 -31.55 -11.62
C SER A 323 9.60 -30.47 -12.44
N GLY A 324 8.76 -30.91 -13.39
CA GLY A 324 8.02 -30.03 -14.29
C GLY A 324 7.24 -28.94 -13.56
N LEU A 325 7.15 -27.75 -14.17
CA LEU A 325 6.39 -26.62 -13.64
C LEU A 325 4.91 -26.97 -13.47
N ASP A 326 4.42 -26.95 -12.23
CA ASP A 326 3.03 -27.28 -11.92
C ASP A 326 2.14 -26.03 -11.98
N TRP A 327 1.67 -25.72 -13.19
CA TRP A 327 0.70 -24.63 -13.43
C TRP A 327 -0.54 -24.77 -12.54
N LYS A 328 -1.01 -26.00 -12.30
CA LYS A 328 -2.21 -26.24 -11.50
C LYS A 328 -1.98 -25.91 -10.03
N SER A 329 -0.76 -26.09 -9.52
CA SER A 329 -0.38 -25.68 -8.17
C SER A 329 -0.46 -24.16 -7.99
N ILE A 330 0.05 -23.41 -8.97
CA ILE A 330 -0.04 -21.94 -8.98
C ILE A 330 -1.50 -21.49 -9.09
N GLU A 331 -2.25 -22.04 -10.04
CA GLU A 331 -3.67 -21.75 -10.24
C GLU A 331 -4.48 -22.03 -8.97
N ARG A 332 -4.30 -23.21 -8.36
CA ARG A 332 -4.98 -23.61 -7.13
C ARG A 332 -4.73 -22.61 -6.00
N THR A 333 -3.50 -22.12 -5.84
CA THR A 333 -3.13 -21.13 -4.82
C THR A 333 -3.99 -19.86 -4.88
N PHE A 334 -4.34 -19.41 -6.09
CA PHE A 334 -5.21 -18.23 -6.27
C PHE A 334 -6.70 -18.59 -6.28
N MET A 335 -7.07 -19.70 -6.93
CA MET A 335 -8.47 -20.10 -7.09
C MET A 335 -9.10 -20.53 -5.76
N ASP A 336 -8.36 -21.19 -4.87
CA ASP A 336 -8.84 -21.55 -3.54
C ASP A 336 -9.25 -20.29 -2.76
N GLU A 337 -8.39 -19.26 -2.76
CA GLU A 337 -8.67 -17.99 -2.09
C GLU A 337 -9.71 -17.14 -2.83
N ALA A 338 -9.89 -17.33 -4.15
CA ALA A 338 -10.97 -16.71 -4.91
C ALA A 338 -12.33 -17.32 -4.54
N HIS A 339 -12.43 -18.64 -4.41
CA HIS A 339 -13.66 -19.33 -4.02
C HIS A 339 -14.07 -19.03 -2.57
N ASP A 340 -13.10 -18.85 -1.67
CA ASP A 340 -13.33 -18.49 -0.28
C ASP A 340 -13.65 -16.99 -0.07
N ASN A 341 -13.86 -16.22 -1.15
CA ASN A 341 -14.04 -14.75 -1.13
C ASN A 341 -12.90 -14.02 -0.39
N GLY A 342 -11.69 -14.57 -0.51
CA GLY A 342 -10.47 -14.12 0.17
C GLY A 342 -9.59 -13.19 -0.69
N LEU A 343 -9.63 -13.32 -2.01
CA LEU A 343 -8.73 -12.56 -2.89
C LEU A 343 -9.45 -11.56 -3.80
N LEU A 344 -10.58 -11.97 -4.37
CA LEU A 344 -11.35 -11.16 -5.32
C LEU A 344 -12.24 -10.15 -4.60
N LEU A 345 -12.54 -9.05 -5.27
CA LEU A 345 -13.35 -7.95 -4.76
C LEU A 345 -14.64 -7.83 -5.58
N GLY A 346 -15.81 -7.85 -4.94
CA GLY A 346 -17.09 -7.82 -5.64
C GLY A 346 -17.29 -9.03 -6.56
N ASP A 347 -17.88 -8.79 -7.73
CA ASP A 347 -18.17 -9.85 -8.71
C ASP A 347 -17.01 -10.09 -9.68
N GLN A 348 -15.77 -9.83 -9.22
CA GLN A 348 -14.57 -10.09 -10.01
C GLN A 348 -14.47 -11.57 -10.38
N SER A 349 -14.01 -11.84 -11.61
CA SER A 349 -13.71 -13.18 -12.09
C SER A 349 -12.22 -13.31 -12.38
N LEU A 350 -11.62 -14.42 -11.95
CA LEU A 350 -10.23 -14.76 -12.22
C LEU A 350 -10.16 -15.97 -13.14
N ARG A 351 -9.37 -15.88 -14.21
CA ARG A 351 -9.14 -16.99 -15.15
C ARG A 351 -7.66 -17.14 -15.45
N PHE A 352 -7.25 -18.38 -15.66
CA PHE A 352 -5.90 -18.73 -16.09
C PHE A 352 -5.95 -19.33 -17.49
N LYS A 353 -5.01 -18.93 -18.33
CA LYS A 353 -4.80 -19.48 -19.66
C LYS A 353 -3.34 -19.86 -19.80
N THR A 354 -3.06 -20.98 -20.46
CA THR A 354 -1.69 -21.45 -20.69
C THR A 354 -1.45 -21.63 -22.17
N TYR A 355 -0.37 -21.02 -22.65
CA TYR A 355 0.12 -21.09 -24.01
C TYR A 355 1.53 -21.65 -24.00
N ARG A 356 1.88 -22.37 -25.06
CA ARG A 356 3.19 -23.01 -25.22
C ARG A 356 3.85 -22.49 -26.48
N VAL A 357 5.09 -22.08 -26.38
CA VAL A 357 5.90 -21.56 -27.48
C VAL A 357 7.20 -22.33 -27.52
N SER A 358 7.50 -22.94 -28.66
CA SER A 358 8.79 -23.59 -28.86
C SER A 358 9.88 -22.52 -28.98
N TYR A 359 10.93 -22.59 -28.14
CA TYR A 359 12.03 -21.64 -28.17
C TYR A 359 12.77 -21.67 -29.53
N SER A 360 12.88 -22.85 -30.16
CA SER A 360 13.53 -23.00 -31.47
C SER A 360 12.73 -22.37 -32.62
N GLU A 361 11.41 -22.23 -32.46
CA GLU A 361 10.49 -21.68 -33.47
C GLU A 361 10.14 -20.21 -33.19
N CYS A 362 10.73 -19.61 -32.16
CA CYS A 362 10.47 -18.23 -31.74
C CYS A 362 11.74 -17.36 -31.91
N PRO A 363 11.94 -16.73 -33.09
CA PRO A 363 13.07 -15.84 -33.32
C PRO A 363 13.17 -14.71 -32.29
N ILE A 364 12.03 -14.14 -31.88
CA ILE A 364 11.98 -13.11 -30.84
C ILE A 364 12.49 -13.64 -29.51
N CYS A 365 12.08 -14.84 -29.10
CA CYS A 365 12.51 -15.44 -27.85
C CYS A 365 14.04 -15.57 -27.82
N SER A 366 14.62 -16.06 -28.93
CA SER A 366 16.07 -16.19 -29.05
C SER A 366 16.80 -14.84 -29.06
N PHE A 367 16.24 -13.84 -29.74
CA PHE A 367 16.76 -12.47 -29.75
C PHE A 367 16.68 -11.82 -28.37
N ALA A 368 15.55 -11.98 -27.68
CA ALA A 368 15.28 -11.40 -26.38
C ALA A 368 16.24 -11.95 -25.32
N ILE A 369 16.46 -13.27 -25.30
CA ILE A 369 17.42 -13.91 -24.39
C ILE A 369 18.85 -13.48 -24.73
N SER A 370 19.29 -13.65 -25.98
CA SER A 370 20.68 -13.32 -26.36
C SER A 370 21.04 -11.85 -26.14
N ARG A 371 20.09 -10.92 -26.35
CA ARG A 371 20.32 -9.49 -26.17
C ARG A 371 20.24 -9.04 -24.71
N SER A 372 19.69 -9.86 -23.83
CA SER A 372 19.54 -9.56 -22.40
C SER A 372 20.56 -10.27 -21.52
N ILE A 373 21.39 -11.17 -22.07
CA ILE A 373 22.49 -11.80 -21.33
C ILE A 373 23.60 -10.77 -21.09
N ASN A 374 23.98 -10.65 -19.82
CA ASN A 374 25.13 -9.88 -19.36
C ASN A 374 26.03 -10.77 -18.49
N SER A 375 27.33 -10.45 -18.45
CA SER A 375 28.28 -11.11 -17.56
C SER A 375 28.56 -10.26 -16.32
N TYR A 376 28.73 -10.90 -15.17
CA TYR A 376 29.24 -10.26 -13.96
C TYR A 376 30.35 -11.12 -13.34
N THR A 377 31.24 -10.50 -12.56
CA THR A 377 32.31 -11.20 -11.86
C THR A 377 32.06 -11.10 -10.35
N SER A 378 31.77 -12.24 -9.73
CA SER A 378 31.68 -12.40 -8.28
C SER A 378 33.05 -12.70 -7.67
N ARG A 379 33.26 -12.25 -6.43
CA ARG A 379 34.43 -12.57 -5.62
C ARG A 379 34.01 -13.49 -4.49
N PHE A 380 34.42 -14.74 -4.55
CA PHE A 380 34.18 -15.72 -3.49
C PHE A 380 35.43 -15.83 -2.61
N LEU A 381 35.22 -15.81 -1.30
CA LEU A 381 36.26 -16.12 -0.32
C LEU A 381 36.05 -17.56 0.13
N PHE A 382 36.80 -18.47 -0.50
CA PHE A 382 37.05 -19.80 0.06
C PHE A 382 38.28 -19.67 0.98
N ASP A 383 39.38 -20.37 0.69
CA ASP A 383 40.67 -20.15 1.38
C ASP A 383 41.44 -18.94 0.81
N ASN A 384 41.22 -18.61 -0.46
CA ASN A 384 41.76 -17.44 -1.18
C ASN A 384 40.64 -16.78 -2.00
N TYR A 385 40.79 -15.49 -2.28
CA TYR A 385 39.84 -14.77 -3.13
C TYR A 385 39.86 -15.31 -4.56
N THR A 386 38.75 -15.93 -4.96
CA THR A 386 38.55 -16.47 -6.31
C THR A 386 37.53 -15.60 -7.05
N LEU A 387 37.85 -15.20 -8.27
CA LEU A 387 36.92 -14.49 -9.15
C LEU A 387 36.20 -15.49 -10.03
N ILE A 388 34.87 -15.51 -9.97
CA ILE A 388 34.03 -16.35 -10.82
C ILE A 388 33.19 -15.43 -11.70
N ALA A 389 33.39 -15.55 -13.02
CA ALA A 389 32.56 -14.89 -14.02
C ALA A 389 31.31 -15.73 -14.28
N SER A 390 30.15 -15.11 -14.13
CA SER A 390 28.84 -15.74 -14.27
C SER A 390 27.96 -14.87 -15.17
N GLU A 391 27.00 -15.49 -15.84
CA GLU A 391 26.04 -14.80 -16.70
C GLU A 391 24.71 -14.58 -15.98
N TYR A 392 23.98 -13.54 -16.35
CA TYR A 392 22.63 -13.25 -15.85
C TYR A 392 21.80 -12.58 -16.95
N LEU A 393 20.48 -12.62 -16.80
CA LEU A 393 19.55 -11.92 -17.69
C LEU A 393 19.16 -10.57 -17.08
N ASP A 394 19.37 -9.49 -17.83
CA ASP A 394 18.85 -8.16 -17.47
C ASP A 394 17.32 -8.13 -17.67
N SER A 395 16.59 -8.07 -16.56
CA SER A 395 15.13 -8.15 -16.59
C SER A 395 14.50 -6.95 -17.29
N LYS A 396 15.08 -5.75 -17.15
CA LYS A 396 14.56 -4.51 -17.76
C LYS A 396 14.75 -4.54 -19.26
N ARG A 397 15.91 -5.02 -19.73
CA ARG A 397 16.17 -5.19 -21.16
C ARG A 397 15.23 -6.22 -21.78
N LEU A 398 15.00 -7.33 -21.07
CA LEU A 398 14.10 -8.39 -21.51
C LEU A 398 12.64 -7.89 -21.56
N HIS A 399 12.20 -7.16 -20.53
CA HIS A 399 10.91 -6.47 -20.50
C HIS A 399 10.72 -5.53 -21.69
N GLN A 400 11.68 -4.64 -21.94
CA GLN A 400 11.62 -3.72 -23.07
C GLN A 400 11.44 -4.46 -24.41
N ILE A 401 12.23 -5.50 -24.67
CA ILE A 401 12.14 -6.25 -25.93
C ILE A 401 10.78 -6.95 -26.06
N LEU A 402 10.25 -7.54 -24.99
CA LEU A 402 8.95 -8.22 -25.01
C LEU A 402 7.80 -7.23 -25.19
N SER A 403 7.85 -6.06 -24.55
CA SER A 403 6.88 -4.99 -24.75
C SER A 403 6.90 -4.46 -26.19
N ASP A 404 8.09 -4.20 -26.74
CA ASP A 404 8.26 -3.67 -28.10
C ASP A 404 7.84 -4.68 -29.19
N SER A 405 7.81 -5.98 -28.87
CA SER A 405 7.49 -7.07 -29.80
C SER A 405 6.21 -7.84 -29.47
N ALA A 406 5.34 -7.28 -28.62
CA ALA A 406 4.17 -7.97 -28.08
C ALA A 406 3.20 -8.49 -29.16
N GLU A 407 2.98 -7.75 -30.25
CA GLU A 407 2.14 -8.18 -31.39
C GLU A 407 2.71 -9.38 -32.13
N GLU A 408 4.01 -9.34 -32.44
CA GLU A 408 4.68 -10.42 -33.13
C GLU A 408 4.78 -11.66 -32.23
N PHE A 409 5.02 -11.46 -30.94
CA PHE A 409 5.00 -12.55 -29.96
C PHE A 409 3.62 -13.22 -29.89
N ARG A 410 2.53 -12.43 -29.87
CA ARG A 410 1.15 -12.93 -29.96
C ARG A 410 0.93 -13.78 -31.19
N ARG A 411 1.40 -13.31 -32.35
CA ARG A 411 1.31 -14.04 -33.62
C ARG A 411 2.02 -15.39 -33.57
N VAL A 412 3.26 -15.43 -33.06
CA VAL A 412 4.06 -16.65 -32.95
C VAL A 412 3.45 -17.63 -31.94
N ALA A 413 2.92 -17.12 -30.83
CA ALA A 413 2.34 -17.92 -29.76
C ALA A 413 0.88 -18.35 -30.04
N GLY A 414 0.23 -17.77 -31.05
CA GLY A 414 -1.09 -18.16 -31.52
C GLY A 414 -2.24 -17.90 -30.54
N PHE A 415 -2.11 -16.91 -29.64
CA PHE A 415 -3.17 -16.57 -28.69
C PHE A 415 -3.99 -15.35 -29.14
N PRO A 416 -5.32 -15.32 -28.86
CA PRO A 416 -6.26 -14.35 -29.44
C PRO A 416 -5.96 -12.90 -29.02
N GLU A 417 -6.33 -11.95 -29.89
CA GLU A 417 -6.01 -10.52 -29.70
C GLU A 417 -6.73 -9.84 -28.54
N GLU A 418 -7.91 -10.33 -28.14
CA GLU A 418 -8.78 -9.62 -27.19
C GLU A 418 -9.42 -10.55 -26.16
N ASP A 419 -9.10 -10.32 -24.89
CA ASP A 419 -10.00 -10.61 -23.79
C ASP A 419 -10.40 -9.28 -23.15
N PHE A 420 -11.70 -9.08 -22.91
CA PHE A 420 -12.17 -7.93 -22.13
C PHE A 420 -11.71 -8.06 -20.67
N GLY A 421 -11.06 -7.02 -20.15
CA GLY A 421 -10.60 -6.93 -18.76
C GLY A 421 -9.08 -6.80 -18.63
N ARG A 422 -8.57 -7.04 -17.43
CA ARG A 422 -7.14 -6.95 -17.14
C ARG A 422 -6.42 -8.27 -17.45
N VAL A 423 -5.60 -8.24 -18.49
CA VAL A 423 -4.75 -9.36 -18.89
C VAL A 423 -3.33 -9.16 -18.33
N LEU A 424 -2.82 -10.15 -17.61
CA LEU A 424 -1.43 -10.21 -17.15
C LEU A 424 -0.68 -11.34 -17.85
N PRO A 425 0.18 -11.04 -18.84
CA PRO A 425 1.08 -12.03 -19.42
C PRO A 425 2.20 -12.40 -18.44
N VAL A 426 2.45 -13.70 -18.32
CA VAL A 426 3.49 -14.31 -17.47
C VAL A 426 4.40 -15.14 -18.37
N TYR A 427 5.51 -14.56 -18.78
CA TYR A 427 6.51 -15.20 -19.62
C TYR A 427 7.39 -16.10 -18.77
N VAL A 428 7.45 -17.39 -19.09
CA VAL A 428 8.32 -18.37 -18.43
C VAL A 428 9.27 -18.94 -19.45
N PHE A 429 10.54 -18.53 -19.37
CA PHE A 429 11.63 -19.04 -20.19
C PHE A 429 12.23 -20.29 -19.55
N ASP A 430 11.81 -21.44 -20.03
CA ASP A 430 12.33 -22.76 -19.65
C ASP A 430 13.43 -23.16 -20.63
N LEU A 431 14.64 -22.68 -20.34
CA LEU A 431 15.76 -22.73 -21.28
C LEU A 431 16.54 -24.03 -21.11
N ASP A 432 16.88 -24.65 -22.25
CA ASP A 432 17.77 -25.82 -22.31
C ASP A 432 19.27 -25.48 -22.11
N TYR A 433 19.54 -24.42 -21.35
CA TYR A 433 20.86 -23.91 -21.05
C TYR A 433 21.47 -24.65 -19.85
N SER A 434 22.72 -25.10 -19.97
CA SER A 434 23.41 -25.85 -18.92
C SER A 434 24.00 -24.98 -17.82
N MET A 435 24.32 -23.72 -18.14
CA MET A 435 24.76 -22.75 -17.15
C MET A 435 23.56 -22.12 -16.45
N LEU A 436 23.77 -21.66 -15.22
CA LEU A 436 22.74 -20.96 -14.47
C LEU A 436 22.51 -19.58 -15.08
N LEU A 437 21.25 -19.27 -15.39
CA LEU A 437 20.80 -17.91 -15.72
C LEU A 437 19.67 -17.52 -14.76
N LEU A 438 19.88 -16.43 -14.03
CA LEU A 438 18.90 -15.78 -13.18
C LEU A 438 18.64 -14.36 -13.67
N LEU A 439 17.46 -13.82 -13.37
CA LEU A 439 17.11 -12.43 -13.63
C LEU A 439 17.81 -11.53 -12.63
N ASP A 440 18.53 -10.54 -13.14
CA ASP A 440 19.29 -9.57 -12.35
C ASP A 440 20.19 -10.23 -11.29
N ARG A 441 20.77 -11.39 -11.63
CA ARG A 441 21.65 -12.25 -10.81
C ARG A 441 20.96 -13.02 -9.68
N TYR A 442 19.85 -12.53 -9.14
CA TYR A 442 19.26 -13.05 -7.90
C TYR A 442 17.89 -13.71 -8.07
N HIS A 443 17.13 -13.33 -9.09
CA HIS A 443 15.71 -13.61 -9.15
C HIS A 443 15.39 -14.72 -10.16
N GLN A 444 14.51 -15.65 -9.78
CA GLN A 444 13.90 -16.56 -10.73
C GLN A 444 12.73 -15.92 -11.48
N SER A 445 12.09 -14.92 -10.86
CA SER A 445 10.93 -14.21 -11.41
C SER A 445 10.95 -12.74 -10.99
N VAL A 446 10.62 -11.86 -11.94
CA VAL A 446 10.53 -10.40 -11.72
C VAL A 446 9.16 -9.91 -12.18
N ALA A 447 8.55 -9.08 -11.34
CA ALA A 447 7.25 -8.46 -11.59
C ALA A 447 7.40 -7.03 -12.13
N PHE A 448 6.82 -6.77 -13.30
CA PHE A 448 6.64 -5.45 -13.88
C PHE A 448 5.19 -4.99 -13.74
N LYS A 449 4.88 -3.76 -14.15
CA LYS A 449 3.51 -3.22 -14.07
C LYS A 449 2.53 -3.98 -14.97
N ASP A 450 3.02 -4.43 -16.11
CA ASP A 450 2.28 -4.94 -17.26
C ASP A 450 2.54 -6.42 -17.56
N MET A 451 3.61 -7.01 -16.99
CA MET A 451 3.93 -8.44 -17.20
C MET A 451 4.74 -9.03 -16.04
N VAL A 452 4.84 -10.35 -16.01
CA VAL A 452 5.79 -11.10 -15.18
C VAL A 452 6.74 -11.86 -16.10
N ILE A 453 8.02 -11.87 -15.74
CA ILE A 453 9.05 -12.62 -16.46
C ILE A 453 9.73 -13.57 -15.48
N ALA A 454 9.79 -14.84 -15.82
CA ALA A 454 10.50 -15.87 -15.07
C ALA A 454 11.45 -16.67 -15.97
N VAL A 455 12.53 -17.17 -15.36
CA VAL A 455 13.53 -17.99 -16.05
C VAL A 455 13.88 -19.21 -15.21
N ARG A 456 14.09 -20.34 -15.88
CA ARG A 456 14.75 -21.52 -15.32
C ARG A 456 15.64 -22.18 -16.35
N THR A 457 16.62 -22.95 -15.88
CA THR A 457 17.65 -23.61 -16.70
C THR A 457 17.75 -25.10 -16.36
N LYS A 458 18.70 -25.83 -16.98
CA LYS A 458 18.92 -27.26 -16.68
C LYS A 458 19.49 -27.52 -15.31
N ASN A 459 20.22 -26.56 -14.74
CA ASN A 459 20.68 -26.69 -13.38
C ASN A 459 19.47 -26.70 -12.43
N THR A 460 19.49 -27.60 -11.44
CA THR A 460 18.39 -27.81 -10.49
C THR A 460 18.57 -27.05 -9.19
N GLN A 461 19.81 -26.64 -8.86
CA GLN A 461 20.10 -25.94 -7.62
C GLN A 461 21.28 -24.98 -7.75
N THR A 462 21.25 -23.90 -6.98
CA THR A 462 22.40 -23.01 -6.77
C THR A 462 22.49 -22.55 -5.33
N VAL A 463 23.69 -22.21 -4.88
CA VAL A 463 23.88 -21.44 -3.64
C VAL A 463 23.40 -20.02 -3.92
N SER A 464 22.54 -19.49 -3.06
CA SER A 464 22.12 -18.09 -3.12
C SER A 464 23.05 -17.20 -2.30
N ASP A 465 22.98 -15.89 -2.56
CA ASP A 465 23.71 -14.88 -1.78
C ASP A 465 23.06 -14.58 -0.42
N TYR A 466 22.05 -15.37 -0.02
CA TYR A 466 21.36 -15.24 1.24
C TYR A 466 21.79 -16.34 2.22
N SER A 467 21.76 -16.00 3.50
CA SER A 467 21.94 -16.94 4.61
C SER A 467 20.79 -16.84 5.59
N CYS A 468 20.45 -17.97 6.20
CA CYS A 468 19.55 -18.03 7.34
C CYS A 468 20.05 -19.03 8.37
N ASN A 469 19.87 -18.71 9.65
CA ASN A 469 20.22 -19.55 10.78
C ASN A 469 21.69 -20.06 10.71
N GLY A 470 22.61 -19.19 10.28
CA GLY A 470 24.04 -19.49 10.11
C GLY A 470 24.40 -20.37 8.91
N ARG A 471 23.51 -20.53 7.93
CA ARG A 471 23.70 -21.39 6.74
C ARG A 471 23.31 -20.67 5.46
N HIS A 472 23.98 -20.97 4.35
CA HIS A 472 23.57 -20.48 3.04
C HIS A 472 22.21 -21.06 2.63
N VAL A 473 21.36 -20.21 2.05
CA VAL A 473 20.10 -20.61 1.43
C VAL A 473 20.41 -21.17 0.04
N PHE A 474 19.82 -22.31 -0.28
CA PHE A 474 19.90 -22.91 -1.61
C PHE A 474 18.63 -22.58 -2.39
N THR A 475 18.79 -22.17 -3.64
CA THR A 475 17.67 -21.91 -4.54
C THR A 475 17.47 -23.11 -5.45
N GLN A 476 16.28 -23.71 -5.42
CA GLN A 476 15.87 -24.74 -6.37
C GLN A 476 15.43 -24.05 -7.66
N THR A 477 16.34 -23.99 -8.63
CA THR A 477 16.22 -23.15 -9.82
C THR A 477 15.12 -23.59 -10.78
N ARG A 478 14.64 -24.83 -10.65
CA ARG A 478 13.52 -25.38 -11.45
C ARG A 478 12.14 -25.22 -10.80
N GLU A 479 12.07 -24.97 -9.50
CA GLU A 479 10.83 -24.69 -8.78
C GLU A 479 10.50 -23.20 -8.92
N LEU A 480 9.43 -22.88 -9.65
CA LEU A 480 9.03 -21.51 -9.96
C LEU A 480 7.68 -21.13 -9.35
N GLU A 481 6.97 -22.09 -8.75
CA GLU A 481 5.60 -21.94 -8.26
C GLU A 481 5.51 -20.77 -7.27
N ARG A 482 6.34 -20.78 -6.24
CA ARG A 482 6.37 -19.72 -5.22
C ARG A 482 6.82 -18.36 -5.78
N PRO A 483 7.95 -18.23 -6.50
CA PRO A 483 8.34 -16.97 -7.14
C PRO A 483 7.28 -16.39 -8.10
N LEU A 484 6.58 -17.25 -8.85
CA LEU A 484 5.51 -16.83 -9.76
C LEU A 484 4.29 -16.33 -8.99
N VAL A 485 3.85 -17.02 -7.93
CA VAL A 485 2.76 -16.54 -7.06
C VAL A 485 3.09 -15.13 -6.54
N GLY A 486 4.28 -14.92 -5.99
CA GLY A 486 4.71 -13.60 -5.50
C GLY A 486 4.76 -12.53 -6.61
N SER A 487 5.18 -12.89 -7.81
CA SER A 487 5.28 -11.94 -8.93
C SER A 487 3.91 -11.57 -9.50
N ILE A 488 2.99 -12.54 -9.61
CA ILE A 488 1.60 -12.31 -10.02
C ILE A 488 0.89 -11.39 -9.03
N LEU A 489 1.07 -11.60 -7.72
CA LEU A 489 0.50 -10.72 -6.68
C LEU A 489 0.92 -9.25 -6.83
N GLN A 490 2.20 -9.03 -7.16
CA GLN A 490 2.76 -7.71 -7.41
C GLN A 490 2.16 -7.06 -8.65
N SER A 491 2.16 -7.77 -9.79
CA SER A 491 1.73 -7.20 -11.07
C SER A 491 0.21 -7.11 -11.23
N MET A 492 -0.56 -8.04 -10.67
CA MET A 492 -2.02 -8.06 -10.80
C MET A 492 -2.69 -7.18 -9.74
N TRP A 493 -2.26 -7.26 -8.48
CA TRP A 493 -2.94 -6.57 -7.36
C TRP A 493 -2.07 -5.53 -6.63
N GLY A 494 -0.86 -5.26 -7.12
CA GLY A 494 0.01 -4.24 -6.53
C GLY A 494 0.48 -4.61 -5.12
N VAL A 495 0.42 -5.88 -4.73
CA VAL A 495 0.83 -6.33 -3.39
C VAL A 495 2.35 -6.22 -3.28
N SER A 496 2.85 -5.41 -2.34
CA SER A 496 4.30 -5.32 -2.11
C SER A 496 4.82 -6.58 -1.42
N PRO A 497 6.03 -7.05 -1.79
CA PRO A 497 6.76 -8.04 -1.02
C PRO A 497 6.91 -7.64 0.45
N THR A 498 6.80 -8.62 1.34
CA THR A 498 6.74 -8.40 2.80
C THR A 498 8.02 -7.81 3.38
N HIS A 499 9.16 -7.92 2.68
CA HIS A 499 10.40 -7.26 3.08
C HIS A 499 10.59 -5.86 2.49
N MET A 500 9.67 -5.33 1.70
CA MET A 500 9.84 -4.01 1.07
C MET A 500 8.85 -2.98 1.62
N LEU A 501 9.39 -1.82 2.00
CA LEU A 501 8.64 -0.68 2.50
C LEU A 501 9.18 0.62 1.89
N TRP A 502 8.32 1.57 1.51
CA TRP A 502 8.78 2.91 1.17
C TRP A 502 9.04 3.74 2.42
N SER A 503 10.22 4.39 2.50
CA SER A 503 10.52 5.34 3.57
C SER A 503 10.58 6.77 3.03
N PRO A 504 9.61 7.64 3.39
CA PRO A 504 9.65 9.05 3.04
C PRO A 504 10.87 9.78 3.60
N ARG A 505 11.39 9.34 4.75
CA ARG A 505 12.55 9.97 5.40
C ARG A 505 13.85 9.72 4.66
N HIS A 506 14.02 8.51 4.13
CA HIS A 506 15.19 8.15 3.32
C HIS A 506 14.96 8.41 1.83
N ASN A 507 13.73 8.74 1.43
CA ASN A 507 13.29 8.88 0.04
C ASN A 507 13.71 7.66 -0.81
N THR A 508 13.58 6.47 -0.25
CA THR A 508 13.98 5.21 -0.89
C THR A 508 13.14 4.04 -0.35
N THR A 509 13.17 2.93 -1.06
CA THR A 509 12.63 1.65 -0.59
C THR A 509 13.62 1.01 0.38
N LEU A 510 13.15 0.71 1.59
CA LEU A 510 13.88 -0.05 2.59
C LEU A 510 13.60 -1.55 2.42
N VAL A 511 14.61 -2.34 2.75
CA VAL A 511 14.54 -3.81 2.79
C VAL A 511 14.63 -4.25 4.25
N ASP A 512 13.66 -5.04 4.71
CA ASP A 512 13.61 -5.64 6.05
C ASP A 512 13.13 -7.09 5.95
N TYR A 513 14.04 -8.05 6.13
CA TYR A 513 13.71 -9.47 6.00
C TYR A 513 12.97 -10.06 7.19
N THR A 514 12.65 -9.28 8.23
CA THR A 514 11.85 -9.72 9.40
C THR A 514 10.58 -10.47 8.99
N TRP A 515 9.90 -9.99 7.95
CA TRP A 515 8.61 -10.54 7.49
C TRP A 515 8.73 -11.45 6.26
N SER A 516 9.94 -11.92 5.93
CA SER A 516 10.19 -12.83 4.79
C SER A 516 10.21 -14.32 5.16
N VAL A 517 9.63 -14.67 6.30
CA VAL A 517 9.46 -16.04 6.81
C VAL A 517 8.00 -16.32 7.16
N GLY A 518 7.65 -17.58 7.39
CA GLY A 518 6.27 -17.99 7.66
C GLY A 518 5.42 -18.04 6.38
N GLN A 519 4.12 -17.78 6.50
CA GLN A 519 3.16 -17.89 5.39
C GLN A 519 3.25 -16.70 4.42
N THR A 520 4.27 -16.68 3.56
CA THR A 520 4.45 -15.65 2.54
C THR A 520 5.13 -16.21 1.30
N PRO A 521 4.64 -15.92 0.08
CA PRO A 521 5.33 -16.29 -1.14
C PRO A 521 6.56 -15.40 -1.42
N PHE A 522 6.77 -14.35 -0.62
CA PHE A 522 7.81 -13.35 -0.83
C PHE A 522 9.12 -13.65 -0.09
N GLY A 523 10.22 -13.14 -0.65
CA GLY A 523 11.54 -13.24 -0.06
C GLY A 523 12.19 -14.62 -0.24
N PRO A 524 13.46 -14.78 0.16
CA PRO A 524 14.20 -16.03 -0.03
C PRO A 524 14.05 -17.01 1.14
N PHE A 525 13.48 -16.58 2.27
CA PHE A 525 13.48 -17.35 3.53
C PHE A 525 12.18 -18.11 3.83
N SER A 526 11.17 -17.99 2.97
CA SER A 526 9.96 -18.81 3.03
C SER A 526 9.89 -19.76 1.85
N GLU A 527 9.48 -21.00 2.13
CA GLU A 527 9.19 -22.05 1.14
C GLU A 527 7.69 -22.12 0.81
N VAL A 528 6.85 -21.35 1.52
CA VAL A 528 5.39 -21.46 1.42
C VAL A 528 4.86 -20.65 0.23
N SER A 529 4.12 -21.30 -0.67
CA SER A 529 3.42 -20.62 -1.77
C SER A 529 2.03 -20.11 -1.41
N SER A 530 1.41 -20.64 -0.35
CA SER A 530 0.05 -20.25 0.07
C SER A 530 -0.04 -18.80 0.57
N LEU A 531 -1.23 -18.22 0.47
CA LEU A 531 -1.48 -16.83 0.83
C LEU A 531 -1.96 -16.69 2.28
N SER A 532 -1.38 -15.73 3.00
CA SER A 532 -1.90 -15.29 4.30
C SER A 532 -2.95 -14.18 4.13
N PHE A 533 -3.61 -13.77 5.22
CA PHE A 533 -4.53 -12.63 5.18
C PHE A 533 -3.85 -11.33 4.69
N VAL A 534 -2.53 -11.18 4.91
CA VAL A 534 -1.79 -9.97 4.54
C VAL A 534 -1.83 -9.74 3.04
N GLN A 535 -1.53 -10.77 2.24
CA GLN A 535 -1.56 -10.65 0.78
C GLN A 535 -2.99 -10.48 0.26
N LYS A 536 -3.94 -11.19 0.87
CA LYS A 536 -5.38 -11.16 0.54
C LYS A 536 -6.03 -9.81 0.78
N ASP A 537 -5.83 -9.25 1.97
CA ASP A 537 -6.36 -7.94 2.34
C ASP A 537 -5.63 -6.82 1.58
N ALA A 538 -4.31 -6.93 1.38
CA ALA A 538 -3.59 -5.98 0.54
C ALA A 538 -4.10 -5.96 -0.90
N ALA A 539 -4.38 -7.12 -1.50
CA ALA A 539 -4.88 -7.19 -2.87
C ALA A 539 -6.20 -6.42 -3.05
N ARG A 540 -7.16 -6.61 -2.14
CA ARG A 540 -8.46 -5.90 -2.15
C ARG A 540 -8.32 -4.43 -1.78
N ARG A 541 -7.55 -4.13 -0.74
CA ARG A 541 -7.32 -2.76 -0.27
C ARG A 541 -6.64 -1.89 -1.32
N ASN A 542 -5.66 -2.42 -2.06
CA ASN A 542 -4.91 -1.65 -3.04
C ASN A 542 -5.79 -1.13 -4.18
N VAL A 543 -6.77 -1.93 -4.61
CA VAL A 543 -7.80 -1.50 -5.57
C VAL A 543 -8.57 -0.31 -5.02
N LEU A 544 -9.12 -0.46 -3.81
CA LEU A 544 -9.94 0.56 -3.15
C LEU A 544 -9.17 1.85 -2.85
N LEU A 545 -7.92 1.74 -2.41
CA LEU A 545 -7.05 2.91 -2.18
C LEU A 545 -6.70 3.62 -3.48
N THR A 546 -6.51 2.88 -4.58
CA THR A 546 -6.26 3.48 -5.90
C THR A 546 -7.50 4.22 -6.38
N SER A 547 -8.69 3.61 -6.29
CA SER A 547 -9.96 4.25 -6.64
C SER A 547 -10.24 5.47 -5.77
N LEU A 548 -10.09 5.38 -4.45
CA LEU A 548 -10.29 6.49 -3.53
C LEU A 548 -9.32 7.65 -3.82
N ASN A 549 -8.04 7.35 -4.10
CA ASN A 549 -7.08 8.36 -4.49
C ASN A 549 -7.46 9.03 -5.82
N TYR A 550 -7.95 8.27 -6.79
CA TYR A 550 -8.45 8.80 -8.06
C TYR A 550 -9.66 9.73 -7.85
N SER A 551 -10.68 9.29 -7.09
CA SER A 551 -11.87 10.12 -6.82
C SER A 551 -11.50 11.41 -6.06
N ILE A 552 -10.56 11.36 -5.11
CA ILE A 552 -10.07 12.56 -4.40
C ILE A 552 -9.33 13.51 -5.35
N THR A 553 -8.36 13.00 -6.12
CA THR A 553 -7.57 13.83 -7.04
C THR A 553 -8.44 14.46 -8.13
N SER A 554 -9.35 13.69 -8.73
CA SER A 554 -10.32 14.20 -9.70
C SER A 554 -11.27 15.24 -9.09
N ALA A 555 -11.73 15.06 -7.86
CA ALA A 555 -12.54 16.07 -7.18
C ALA A 555 -11.75 17.36 -6.88
N VAL A 556 -10.47 17.25 -6.51
CA VAL A 556 -9.57 18.41 -6.36
C VAL A 556 -9.43 19.16 -7.68
N ASP A 557 -9.17 18.47 -8.79
CA ASP A 557 -9.04 19.08 -10.12
C ASP A 557 -10.30 19.87 -10.51
N VAL A 558 -11.49 19.32 -10.24
CA VAL A 558 -12.75 20.00 -10.51
C VAL A 558 -12.92 21.25 -9.63
N LEU A 559 -12.57 21.18 -8.35
CA LEU A 559 -12.64 22.32 -7.44
C LEU A 559 -11.65 23.43 -7.83
N GLU A 560 -10.44 23.07 -8.25
CA GLU A 560 -9.44 24.02 -8.76
C GLU A 560 -9.94 24.70 -10.05
N SER A 561 -10.57 23.94 -10.95
CA SER A 561 -11.24 24.49 -12.13
C SER A 561 -12.35 25.48 -11.75
N ILE A 562 -13.20 25.15 -10.78
CA ILE A 562 -14.22 26.07 -10.26
C ILE A 562 -13.58 27.34 -9.68
N ALA A 563 -12.48 27.20 -8.93
CA ALA A 563 -11.75 28.33 -8.36
C ALA A 563 -11.20 29.26 -9.46
N ALA A 564 -10.63 28.68 -10.52
CA ALA A 564 -10.10 29.41 -11.66
C ALA A 564 -11.19 30.24 -12.40
N HIS A 565 -12.44 29.75 -12.41
CA HIS A 565 -13.59 30.45 -13.02
C HIS A 565 -14.30 31.43 -12.05
N GLY A 566 -13.66 31.81 -10.95
CA GLY A 566 -14.19 32.80 -10.01
C GLY A 566 -15.17 32.26 -8.96
N GLY A 567 -15.24 30.94 -8.80
CA GLY A 567 -15.99 30.24 -7.76
C GLY A 567 -17.35 29.70 -8.21
N GLU A 568 -17.88 28.74 -7.44
CA GLU A 568 -19.11 28.00 -7.74
C GLU A 568 -20.33 28.88 -8.01
N ARG A 569 -20.52 29.96 -7.24
CA ARG A 569 -21.68 30.87 -7.41
C ARG A 569 -21.65 31.70 -8.68
N LYS A 570 -20.45 31.99 -9.20
CA LYS A 570 -20.28 32.74 -10.45
C LYS A 570 -20.41 31.82 -11.66
N LEU A 571 -19.83 30.63 -11.55
CA LEU A 571 -19.84 29.63 -12.62
C LEU A 571 -21.22 28.97 -12.77
N LEU A 572 -21.85 28.59 -11.65
CA LEU A 572 -23.09 27.81 -11.65
C LEU A 572 -24.31 28.71 -11.41
N LYS A 573 -25.23 28.74 -12.38
CA LYS A 573 -26.58 29.35 -12.24
C LYS A 573 -27.33 28.72 -11.06
N SER A 574 -28.32 29.42 -10.49
CA SER A 574 -29.01 29.02 -9.25
C SER A 574 -29.52 27.57 -9.21
N SER A 575 -30.09 27.04 -10.30
CA SER A 575 -30.56 25.64 -10.35
C SER A 575 -29.41 24.63 -10.36
N ARG A 576 -28.39 24.85 -11.20
CA ARG A 576 -27.18 23.99 -11.28
C ARG A 576 -26.36 24.04 -9.99
N HIS A 577 -26.36 25.18 -9.31
CA HIS A 577 -25.69 25.34 -8.02
C HIS A 577 -26.34 24.48 -6.94
N VAL A 578 -27.67 24.42 -6.86
CA VAL A 578 -28.36 23.54 -5.90
C VAL A 578 -28.02 22.07 -6.15
N GLU A 579 -28.06 21.62 -7.41
CA GLU A 579 -27.70 20.25 -7.75
C GLU A 579 -26.24 19.94 -7.42
N PHE A 580 -25.31 20.85 -7.74
CA PHE A 580 -23.91 20.73 -7.36
C PHE A 580 -23.73 20.54 -5.85
N VAL A 581 -24.39 21.36 -5.03
CA VAL A 581 -24.30 21.24 -3.56
C VAL A 581 -24.84 19.90 -3.08
N GLN A 582 -25.98 19.46 -3.60
CA GLN A 582 -26.57 18.17 -3.21
C GLN A 582 -25.67 16.99 -3.59
N ARG A 583 -25.13 17.00 -4.82
CA ARG A 583 -24.19 15.99 -5.34
C ARG A 583 -22.89 15.99 -4.56
N TRP A 584 -22.33 17.17 -4.27
CA TRP A 584 -21.08 17.30 -3.51
C TRP A 584 -21.23 16.73 -2.10
N ASN A 585 -22.32 17.06 -1.42
CA ASN A 585 -22.58 16.57 -0.07
C ASN A 585 -22.81 15.06 -0.06
N LEU A 586 -23.51 14.51 -1.07
CA LEU A 586 -23.68 13.06 -1.21
C LEU A 586 -22.35 12.36 -1.52
N PHE A 587 -21.55 12.90 -2.44
CA PHE A 587 -20.22 12.42 -2.78
C PHE A 587 -19.33 12.34 -1.54
N LYS A 588 -19.22 13.44 -0.79
CA LYS A 588 -18.41 13.52 0.43
C LYS A 588 -18.89 12.51 1.48
N TYR A 589 -20.20 12.42 1.67
CA TYR A 589 -20.79 11.43 2.58
C TYR A 589 -20.44 9.99 2.19
N LYS A 590 -20.55 9.64 0.89
CA LYS A 590 -20.18 8.31 0.39
C LYS A 590 -18.69 8.03 0.58
N LEU A 591 -17.81 9.02 0.37
CA LEU A 591 -16.38 8.86 0.67
C LEU A 591 -16.11 8.59 2.16
N ASP A 592 -16.76 9.34 3.06
CA ASP A 592 -16.61 9.12 4.50
C ASP A 592 -17.11 7.71 4.91
N LYS A 593 -18.19 7.23 4.28
CA LYS A 593 -18.69 5.86 4.46
C LYS A 593 -17.78 4.80 3.86
N ALA A 594 -17.14 5.07 2.72
CA ALA A 594 -16.13 4.18 2.15
C ALA A 594 -14.92 4.04 3.08
N VAL A 595 -14.42 5.15 3.66
CA VAL A 595 -13.36 5.13 4.67
C VAL A 595 -13.80 4.37 5.92
N SER A 596 -15.04 4.57 6.38
CA SER A 596 -15.59 3.83 7.51
C SER A 596 -15.74 2.33 7.22
N ALA A 597 -16.12 1.92 6.01
CA ALA A 597 -16.18 0.51 5.64
C ALA A 597 -14.76 -0.10 5.58
N LEU A 598 -13.81 0.60 4.96
CA LEU A 598 -12.40 0.21 4.92
C LEU A 598 -11.79 0.07 6.32
N SER A 599 -12.16 0.91 7.29
CA SER A 599 -11.60 0.84 8.65
C SER A 599 -12.00 -0.43 9.39
N HIS A 600 -13.17 -0.97 9.03
CA HIS A 600 -13.67 -2.25 9.53
C HIS A 600 -13.25 -3.44 8.65
N LEU A 601 -12.41 -3.18 7.63
CA LEU A 601 -11.94 -4.16 6.66
C LEU A 601 -13.11 -4.84 5.91
N ASP A 602 -14.21 -4.10 5.72
CA ASP A 602 -15.36 -4.45 4.88
C ASP A 602 -15.14 -3.90 3.48
N PHE A 603 -14.40 -4.67 2.68
CA PHE A 603 -13.98 -4.27 1.34
C PHE A 603 -15.17 -4.19 0.35
N GLU A 604 -16.21 -4.99 0.55
CA GLU A 604 -17.38 -5.03 -0.33
C GLU A 604 -18.22 -3.76 -0.18
N MET A 605 -18.52 -3.37 1.07
CA MET A 605 -19.24 -2.14 1.33
C MET A 605 -18.42 -0.91 0.90
N ALA A 606 -17.10 -0.95 1.09
CA ALA A 606 -16.21 0.11 0.60
C ALA A 606 -16.24 0.23 -0.93
N LEU A 607 -16.21 -0.88 -1.67
CA LEU A 607 -16.33 -0.88 -3.13
C LEU A 607 -17.64 -0.21 -3.57
N TYR A 608 -18.76 -0.63 -2.96
CA TYR A 608 -20.07 -0.05 -3.27
C TYR A 608 -20.08 1.47 -3.10
N TYR A 609 -19.60 1.98 -1.96
CA TYR A 609 -19.62 3.42 -1.71
C TYR A 609 -18.71 4.21 -2.65
N LEU A 610 -17.54 3.68 -3.02
CA LEU A 610 -16.63 4.32 -3.99
C LEU A 610 -17.25 4.33 -5.39
N ARG A 611 -17.75 3.19 -5.88
CA ARG A 611 -18.40 3.14 -7.20
C ARG A 611 -19.65 4.01 -7.24
N SER A 612 -20.41 4.06 -6.15
CA SER A 612 -21.58 4.92 -6.03
C SER A 612 -21.21 6.41 -6.00
N SER A 613 -20.05 6.78 -5.44
CA SER A 613 -19.59 8.18 -5.40
C SER A 613 -19.06 8.65 -6.74
N ASP A 614 -18.54 7.76 -7.58
CA ASP A 614 -18.08 8.10 -8.94
C ASP A 614 -19.21 8.66 -9.81
N HIS A 615 -20.46 8.21 -9.63
CA HIS A 615 -21.63 8.80 -10.32
C HIS A 615 -21.84 10.27 -9.94
N ASP A 616 -21.69 10.61 -8.65
CA ASP A 616 -21.83 11.98 -8.19
C ASP A 616 -20.68 12.85 -8.69
N LEU A 617 -19.45 12.34 -8.66
CA LEU A 617 -18.27 13.03 -9.18
C LEU A 617 -18.39 13.28 -10.69
N TYR A 618 -18.84 12.29 -11.45
CA TYR A 618 -19.11 12.43 -12.88
C TYR A 618 -20.17 13.50 -13.16
N ALA A 619 -21.28 13.48 -12.42
CA ALA A 619 -22.33 14.49 -12.54
C ALA A 619 -21.81 15.90 -12.22
N ILE A 620 -21.01 16.05 -11.17
CA ILE A 620 -20.35 17.31 -10.79
C ILE A 620 -19.42 17.80 -11.91
N HIS A 621 -18.59 16.91 -12.47
CA HIS A 621 -17.70 17.24 -13.59
C HIS A 621 -18.50 17.72 -14.80
N SER A 622 -19.61 17.05 -15.13
CA SER A 622 -20.52 17.44 -16.22
C SER A 622 -21.15 18.82 -15.99
N LEU A 623 -21.64 19.10 -14.77
CA LEU A 623 -22.20 20.41 -14.41
C LEU A 623 -21.19 21.54 -14.60
N VAL A 624 -19.95 21.33 -14.15
CA VAL A 624 -18.86 22.31 -14.25
C VAL A 624 -18.42 22.50 -15.70
N TYR A 625 -18.29 21.41 -16.46
CA TYR A 625 -17.90 21.45 -17.87
C TYR A 625 -18.92 22.21 -18.73
N HIS A 626 -20.22 21.93 -18.57
CA HIS A 626 -21.25 22.67 -19.29
C HIS A 626 -21.34 24.13 -18.86
N ALA A 627 -21.10 24.42 -17.58
CA ALA A 627 -21.09 25.80 -17.10
C ALA A 627 -19.89 26.59 -17.64
N SER A 628 -18.70 25.99 -17.75
CA SER A 628 -17.51 26.68 -18.26
C SER A 628 -17.61 27.04 -19.74
N GLN A 629 -18.32 26.24 -20.54
CA GLN A 629 -18.62 26.56 -21.93
C GLN A 629 -19.51 27.78 -22.12
N GLU A 630 -20.33 28.13 -21.13
CA GLU A 630 -21.22 29.29 -21.15
C GLU A 630 -20.54 30.58 -20.63
N VAL A 631 -19.29 30.51 -20.16
CA VAL A 631 -18.57 31.67 -19.62
C VAL A 631 -17.98 32.48 -20.77
N GLU A 632 -18.54 33.67 -21.01
CA GLU A 632 -17.95 34.64 -21.91
C GLU A 632 -16.78 35.37 -21.24
N ALA A 633 -15.62 35.35 -21.89
CA ALA A 633 -14.47 36.13 -21.47
C ALA A 633 -14.77 37.62 -21.67
N SER A 634 -15.14 38.32 -20.60
CA SER A 634 -15.19 39.79 -20.63
C SER A 634 -13.81 40.36 -20.28
N LEU A 635 -13.17 40.97 -21.28
CA LEU A 635 -12.02 41.84 -21.05
C LEU A 635 -12.53 43.08 -20.31
N ILE A 636 -12.31 43.13 -19.00
CA ILE A 636 -12.43 44.38 -18.25
C ILE A 636 -11.25 45.25 -18.69
N CYS A 637 -11.43 46.01 -19.77
CA CYS A 637 -10.49 47.05 -20.16
C CYS A 637 -10.27 47.95 -18.94
N PHE A 638 -9.00 48.19 -18.62
CA PHE A 638 -8.60 49.06 -17.52
C PHE A 638 -9.49 50.30 -17.49
N LYS A 639 -10.14 50.54 -16.36
CA LYS A 639 -10.88 51.77 -16.12
C LYS A 639 -9.90 52.92 -16.37
N ASP A 640 -10.16 53.76 -17.37
CA ASP A 640 -9.28 54.88 -17.70
C ASP A 640 -8.90 55.62 -16.41
N PRO A 641 -7.62 55.97 -16.22
CA PRO A 641 -7.21 56.68 -15.01
C PRO A 641 -8.10 57.91 -14.86
N PRO A 642 -8.59 58.21 -13.64
CA PRO A 642 -9.45 59.36 -13.44
C PRO A 642 -8.74 60.59 -14.00
N VAL A 643 -9.43 61.33 -14.88
CA VAL A 643 -8.92 62.57 -15.48
C VAL A 643 -8.28 63.41 -14.38
N PRO A 644 -7.01 63.84 -14.50
CA PRO A 644 -6.28 64.48 -13.42
C PRO A 644 -6.75 65.92 -13.25
N TRP A 645 -7.97 66.08 -12.75
CA TRP A 645 -8.62 67.38 -12.53
C TRP A 645 -7.74 68.30 -11.68
N THR A 646 -7.00 67.73 -10.72
CA THR A 646 -6.02 68.47 -9.91
C THR A 646 -4.92 69.13 -10.76
N GLY A 647 -4.36 68.41 -11.73
CA GLY A 647 -3.38 68.95 -12.66
C GLY A 647 -3.96 70.03 -13.57
N ILE A 648 -5.18 69.82 -14.06
CA ILE A 648 -5.90 70.80 -14.90
C ILE A 648 -6.18 72.09 -14.12
N TRP A 649 -6.64 71.98 -12.87
CA TRP A 649 -6.88 73.13 -11.98
C TRP A 649 -5.59 73.87 -11.62
N LEU A 650 -4.49 73.17 -11.39
CA LEU A 650 -3.18 73.79 -11.13
C LEU A 650 -2.66 74.56 -12.34
N ILE A 651 -2.83 74.04 -13.55
CA ILE A 651 -2.46 74.74 -14.80
C ILE A 651 -3.36 75.97 -15.00
N ALA A 652 -4.67 75.85 -14.77
CA ALA A 652 -5.59 76.97 -14.87
C ALA A 652 -5.27 78.10 -13.87
N LEU A 653 -4.93 77.73 -12.62
CA LEU A 653 -4.48 78.68 -11.60
C LEU A 653 -3.13 79.32 -11.94
N ALA A 654 -2.19 78.55 -12.49
CA ALA A 654 -0.92 79.08 -12.97
C ALA A 654 -1.12 80.09 -14.12
N PHE A 655 -2.01 79.79 -15.07
CA PHE A 655 -2.37 80.73 -16.14
C PHE A 655 -3.03 82.00 -15.61
N LEU A 656 -3.95 81.89 -14.65
CA LEU A 656 -4.56 83.05 -13.99
C LEU A 656 -3.53 83.88 -13.20
N PHE A 657 -2.58 83.22 -12.53
CA PHE A 657 -1.50 83.88 -11.80
C PHE A 657 -0.54 84.60 -12.74
N VAL A 658 -0.13 83.98 -13.85
CA VAL A 658 0.68 84.62 -14.90
C VAL A 658 -0.07 85.78 -15.55
N PHE A 659 -1.37 85.63 -15.81
CA PHE A 659 -2.21 86.72 -16.31
C PHE A 659 -2.31 87.88 -15.32
N TYR A 660 -2.45 87.60 -14.03
CA TYR A 660 -2.44 88.59 -12.96
C TYR A 660 -1.09 89.32 -12.86
N LEU A 661 0.03 88.58 -12.91
CA LEU A 661 1.38 89.16 -12.91
C LEU A 661 1.63 90.03 -14.16
N SER A 662 1.17 89.62 -15.33
CA SER A 662 1.23 90.41 -16.57
C SER A 662 0.44 91.73 -16.46
N LYS A 663 -0.74 91.69 -15.82
CA LYS A 663 -1.52 92.90 -15.50
C LYS A 663 -0.80 93.80 -14.48
N GLN A 664 -0.15 93.24 -13.45
CA GLN A 664 0.67 94.02 -12.52
C GLN A 664 1.88 94.67 -13.21
N GLN A 665 2.58 93.97 -14.10
CA GLN A 665 3.70 94.56 -14.86
C GLN A 665 3.24 95.71 -15.78
N LYS A 666 2.03 95.66 -16.34
CA LYS A 666 1.44 96.81 -17.06
C LYS A 666 1.11 97.99 -16.13
N LEU A 667 0.75 97.74 -14.87
CA LEU A 667 0.49 98.78 -13.86
C LEU A 667 1.78 99.43 -13.32
N PHE A 668 2.87 98.67 -13.19
CA PHE A 668 4.16 99.18 -12.70
C PHE A 668 5.08 99.75 -13.79
N ARG A 669 4.85 99.43 -15.07
CA ARG A 669 5.55 100.06 -16.20
C ARG A 669 5.04 101.49 -16.52
N ASN A 670 3.98 101.94 -15.86
CA ASN A 670 3.42 103.29 -16.02
C ASN A 670 3.76 104.24 -14.84
N LYS A 671 4.64 103.82 -13.91
CA LYS A 671 5.09 104.65 -12.78
C LYS A 671 6.61 104.54 -12.56
N SER A 672 7.38 104.81 -13.60
CA SER A 672 8.82 105.12 -13.51
C SER A 672 9.16 106.23 -14.51
N LYS A 673 9.75 107.31 -13.98
CA LYS A 673 9.93 108.71 -14.45
C LYS A 673 8.80 109.65 -13.98
N GLN A 674 9.00 110.61 -13.07
CA GLN A 674 10.20 111.28 -12.49
C GLN A 674 10.05 111.29 -10.94
N PHE A 675 11.07 111.20 -10.09
CA PHE A 675 12.42 111.77 -10.07
C PHE A 675 13.50 110.73 -9.80
#